data_AF-A0A7K3Y8U3-F1
#
_entry.id   AF-A0A7K3Y8U3-F1
#
_cell.length_a   1.000
_cell.length_b   1.000
_cell.length_c   1.000
_cell.angle_alpha   90.00
_cell.angle_beta   90.00
_cell.angle_gamma   90.00
#
_symmetry.space_group_name_H-M   'P 1'
#
loop_
_entity.id
_entity.type
_entity.pdbx_description
1 polymer ?
#
loop_
_entity_poly.entity_id
_entity_poly.type
_entity_poly.pdbx_seq_one_letter_code
_entity_poly.pdbx_strand_id
1 'polypeptide(L)'
;EGVPLHPDYTHLWDDIAPADLAFLADRISADGRIGDGGLAVPDTPEVKAILEELLVPHHLSGTRIVIPEYLVLLACLGLTLQLEKRSPWRDAPMENAPDLAMHLSGFLIRSRAGTRIGGRMGRPGKSRQREMKPPPHSLFPIGDEGGSRRSFQAACVSKPRSNMDGGVIEADVGERRCPACGTFTYKNLCECGTHTVPVFRCPKCGQEIGGDRCPRCNMPTVCLQKVSINIKAEYAAALENLGLRDQAVALLKGVKGLISRERPVEPIEKGILRALQNLYVFKDGTVRYDMIDLPLTHFRPDEIGVPIGRLRELGYTHDISGRDLTETDQVLELRHQDILVSEDCGEWLVRVAGFIDDLLVKVYGLEPFYRAREPLDLVGHLLMGLAPHTSAGVLARLIGFSKAAVGYAHPFFHAAKRRNCFAGDTGITVFDGRRWASMPIRKFVVENFDVSKPGIDRLGTYYSDPRQPFFVRSLDSQGLISLKKVTSVSVHRAPAHLIRFVTRRGKVLSVTPDHAMLVWDTGYLRKIRALEVKIGDRVPTEEGGFVVSDEITARETVQALDDRVYCLTVAENHTLAANGIFCGQCDGDEDCVMLLLDGLINFSRAYLPESRGGTMDAPLVLTTRIDPAEIDKECLNVDVGDHYPLEVYNGCLAYANPKDLDAFVDRVEHRLGTPAQVEGFSFTHPTSDISAGPLESTYTKLGTMLEKLEAELELAGKIRAVDTDDVAERVLNTHFIRDLQGNLNAFSKQKVRCTKCNAKYRRMPIAGRCTRCGGNVIPTVHEGSVKKYLDVSRDICKNYAVSEYTRQRVEVLCMQIESTFGEAPVRQLGLADFM
;
A
#
# COMPACT_ATOMS: atom_id res chain seq x y z
N GLU A 1 16.12 -25.02 41.62
CA GLU A 1 14.78 -25.21 41.04
C GLU A 1 14.97 -25.43 39.55
N GLY A 2 14.44 -26.54 39.02
CA GLY A 2 14.85 -27.09 37.72
C GLY A 2 14.42 -26.20 36.55
N VAL A 3 15.38 -25.58 35.87
CA VAL A 3 15.16 -24.85 34.63
C VAL A 3 14.69 -25.85 33.56
N PRO A 4 13.68 -25.53 32.73
CA PRO A 4 13.27 -26.39 31.62
C PRO A 4 14.40 -26.68 30.64
N LEU A 5 14.26 -27.76 29.87
CA LEU A 5 15.13 -28.06 28.74
C LEU A 5 15.19 -26.86 27.78
N HIS A 6 16.40 -26.55 27.30
CA HIS A 6 16.61 -25.42 26.40
C HIS A 6 15.78 -25.58 25.11
N PRO A 7 15.12 -24.52 24.61
CA PRO A 7 14.21 -24.61 23.46
C PRO A 7 14.90 -25.11 22.18
N ASP A 8 16.19 -24.84 21.98
CA ASP A 8 16.96 -25.32 20.82
C ASP A 8 17.00 -26.85 20.73
N TYR A 9 16.98 -27.54 21.86
CA TYR A 9 16.98 -29.00 21.94
C TYR A 9 15.58 -29.59 22.19
N THR A 10 14.55 -28.75 22.20
CA THR A 10 13.17 -29.19 22.41
C THR A 10 12.52 -29.48 21.06
N HIS A 11 12.13 -30.74 20.82
CA HIS A 11 11.39 -31.18 19.64
C HIS A 11 9.89 -30.86 19.77
N LEU A 12 9.16 -30.91 18.65
CA LEU A 12 7.72 -30.60 18.59
C LEU A 12 6.85 -31.77 19.10
N TRP A 13 7.01 -32.12 20.37
CA TRP A 13 6.29 -33.24 20.99
C TRP A 13 4.77 -33.08 20.96
N ASP A 14 4.26 -31.84 20.87
CA ASP A 14 2.83 -31.55 20.75
C ASP A 14 2.20 -32.04 19.44
N ASP A 15 3.02 -32.31 18.40
CA ASP A 15 2.54 -32.64 17.05
C ASP A 15 2.40 -34.14 16.79
N ILE A 16 2.80 -35.00 17.75
CA ILE A 16 2.73 -36.46 17.61
C ILE A 16 1.88 -37.11 18.69
N ALA A 17 1.35 -38.31 18.42
CA ALA A 17 0.64 -39.07 19.44
C ALA A 17 1.64 -39.78 20.38
N PRO A 18 1.25 -40.08 21.64
CA PRO A 18 2.06 -40.91 22.54
C PRO A 18 2.45 -42.27 21.94
N ALA A 19 1.56 -42.84 21.11
CA ALA A 19 1.80 -44.09 20.41
C ALA A 19 2.94 -43.98 19.38
N ASP A 20 3.06 -42.85 18.69
CA ASP A 20 4.14 -42.59 17.73
C ASP A 20 5.49 -42.46 18.43
N LEU A 21 5.52 -41.80 19.60
CA LEU A 21 6.70 -41.72 20.45
C LEU A 21 7.15 -43.11 20.90
N ALA A 22 6.22 -43.92 21.40
CA ALA A 22 6.50 -45.30 21.84
C ALA A 22 7.00 -46.17 20.68
N PHE A 23 6.36 -46.06 19.51
CA PHE A 23 6.79 -46.75 18.30
C PHE A 23 8.22 -46.35 17.92
N LEU A 24 8.53 -45.04 17.89
CA LEU A 24 9.86 -44.56 17.56
C LEU A 24 10.92 -45.09 18.55
N ALA A 25 10.61 -45.12 19.85
CA ALA A 25 11.48 -45.69 20.87
C ALA A 25 11.73 -47.20 20.65
N ASP A 26 10.70 -47.97 20.32
CA ASP A 26 10.81 -49.39 20.00
C ASP A 26 11.67 -49.66 18.76
N ARG A 27 11.46 -48.88 17.69
CA ARG A 27 12.24 -49.02 16.44
C ARG A 27 13.71 -48.66 16.64
N ILE A 28 14.00 -47.59 17.40
CA ILE A 28 15.38 -47.23 17.75
C ILE A 28 16.02 -48.31 18.63
N SER A 29 15.28 -48.85 19.61
CA SER A 29 15.81 -49.88 20.51
C SER A 29 16.11 -51.19 19.78
N ALA A 30 15.25 -51.60 18.85
CA ALA A 30 15.43 -52.86 18.12
C ALA A 30 16.49 -52.79 17.03
N ASP A 31 16.50 -51.71 16.23
CA ASP A 31 17.26 -51.67 14.96
C ASP A 31 18.27 -50.52 14.86
N GLY A 32 18.30 -49.64 15.86
CA GLY A 32 19.20 -48.49 15.92
C GLY A 32 20.66 -48.89 16.12
N ARG A 33 21.58 -48.08 15.60
CA ARG A 33 23.02 -48.23 15.79
C ARG A 33 23.65 -46.86 16.01
N ILE A 34 24.50 -46.73 17.02
CA ILE A 34 25.28 -45.51 17.25
C ILE A 34 26.67 -45.71 16.66
N GLY A 35 27.15 -44.75 15.88
CA GLY A 35 28.51 -44.70 15.35
C GLY A 35 29.04 -43.28 15.25
N ASP A 36 30.19 -43.09 14.61
CA ASP A 36 30.91 -41.80 14.54
C ASP A 36 30.10 -40.66 13.88
N GLY A 37 29.02 -40.98 13.15
CA GLY A 37 28.13 -40.02 12.49
C GLY A 37 26.80 -39.73 13.21
N GLY A 38 26.52 -40.37 14.36
CA GLY A 38 25.26 -40.20 15.11
C GLY A 38 24.43 -41.49 15.24
N LEU A 39 23.15 -41.34 15.58
CA LEU A 39 22.19 -42.44 15.68
C LEU A 39 21.65 -42.81 14.30
N ALA A 40 21.89 -44.05 13.87
CA ALA A 40 21.44 -44.59 12.59
C ALA A 40 20.29 -45.59 12.76
N VAL A 41 19.12 -45.29 12.19
CA VAL A 41 17.93 -46.16 12.20
C VAL A 41 17.54 -46.56 10.77
N PRO A 42 16.87 -47.71 10.56
CA PRO A 42 16.34 -48.06 9.23
C PRO A 42 15.37 -47.00 8.71
N ASP A 43 15.47 -46.69 7.42
CA ASP A 43 14.52 -45.80 6.74
C ASP A 43 13.21 -46.55 6.46
N THR A 44 12.22 -46.37 7.35
CA THR A 44 10.84 -46.80 7.10
C THR A 44 9.91 -45.60 6.99
N PRO A 45 8.85 -45.64 6.17
CA PRO A 45 7.94 -44.51 5.98
C PRO A 45 7.38 -43.94 7.30
N GLU A 46 7.08 -44.80 8.26
CA GLU A 46 6.53 -44.42 9.56
C GLU A 46 7.56 -43.71 10.43
N VAL A 47 8.79 -44.24 10.52
CA VAL A 47 9.88 -43.61 11.28
C VAL A 47 10.25 -42.27 10.65
N LYS A 48 10.31 -42.21 9.31
CA LYS A 48 10.60 -40.98 8.57
C LYS A 48 9.55 -39.90 8.86
N ALA A 49 8.26 -40.25 8.76
CA ALA A 49 7.17 -39.33 9.00
C ALA A 49 7.20 -38.76 10.43
N ILE A 50 7.43 -39.59 11.45
CA ILE A 50 7.49 -39.13 12.85
C ILE A 50 8.68 -38.18 13.07
N LEU A 51 9.86 -38.50 12.52
CA LEU A 51 11.04 -37.64 12.63
C LEU A 51 10.86 -36.30 11.90
N GLU A 52 10.18 -36.31 10.76
CA GLU A 52 9.81 -35.09 10.02
C GLU A 52 8.76 -34.25 10.77
N GLU A 53 7.77 -34.88 11.42
CA GLU A 53 6.76 -34.16 12.20
C GLU A 53 7.38 -33.47 13.42
N LEU A 54 8.28 -34.17 14.11
CA LEU A 54 9.06 -33.63 15.23
C LEU A 54 10.11 -32.58 14.83
N LEU A 55 10.35 -32.40 13.52
CA LEU A 55 11.43 -31.58 12.94
C LEU A 55 12.82 -31.94 13.49
N VAL A 56 13.11 -33.24 13.66
CA VAL A 56 14.44 -33.71 14.07
C VAL A 56 15.39 -33.58 12.87
N PRO A 57 16.50 -32.82 12.94
CA PRO A 57 17.46 -32.75 11.84
C PRO A 57 18.13 -34.11 11.59
N HIS A 58 17.98 -34.63 10.37
CA HIS A 58 18.52 -35.92 9.97
C HIS A 58 18.87 -35.96 8.47
N HIS A 59 19.72 -36.90 8.07
CA HIS A 59 20.08 -37.13 6.67
C HIS A 59 20.01 -38.62 6.33
N LEU A 60 19.85 -38.94 5.04
CA LEU A 60 19.84 -40.32 4.56
C LEU A 60 21.25 -40.77 4.19
N SER A 61 21.66 -41.94 4.67
CA SER A 61 22.91 -42.61 4.31
C SER A 61 22.63 -44.06 3.93
N GLY A 62 22.51 -44.31 2.63
CA GLY A 62 22.10 -45.62 2.11
C GLY A 62 20.63 -45.89 2.46
N THR A 63 20.38 -46.97 3.20
CA THR A 63 19.03 -47.38 3.66
C THR A 63 18.73 -46.98 5.11
N ARG A 64 19.50 -46.04 5.66
CA ARG A 64 19.39 -45.61 7.05
C ARG A 64 19.25 -44.10 7.16
N ILE A 65 18.44 -43.68 8.13
CA ILE A 65 18.33 -42.29 8.59
C ILE A 65 19.37 -42.08 9.69
N VAL A 66 20.19 -41.05 9.55
CA VAL A 66 21.24 -40.69 10.51
C VAL A 66 20.88 -39.38 11.19
N ILE A 67 20.85 -39.41 12.52
CA ILE A 67 20.51 -38.29 13.41
C ILE A 67 21.78 -37.87 14.15
N PRO A 68 22.42 -36.75 13.78
CA PRO A 68 23.66 -36.30 14.42
C PRO A 68 23.45 -35.90 15.90
N GLU A 69 22.39 -35.15 16.20
CA GLU A 69 22.06 -34.66 17.53
C GLU A 69 20.98 -35.53 18.20
N TYR A 70 21.39 -36.72 18.67
CA TYR A 70 20.44 -37.75 19.12
C TYR A 70 20.31 -37.88 20.64
N LEU A 71 21.16 -37.22 21.43
CA LEU A 71 21.22 -37.46 22.89
C LEU A 71 19.93 -37.05 23.61
N VAL A 72 19.42 -35.86 23.30
CA VAL A 72 18.17 -35.36 23.88
C VAL A 72 16.98 -36.15 23.38
N LEU A 73 16.99 -36.54 22.09
CA LEU A 73 16.00 -37.44 21.53
C LEU A 73 15.94 -38.78 22.28
N LEU A 74 17.08 -39.44 22.51
CA LEU A 74 17.13 -40.70 23.28
C LEU A 74 16.62 -40.51 24.70
N ALA A 75 16.98 -39.41 25.37
CA ALA A 75 16.49 -39.12 26.72
C ALA A 75 14.96 -39.00 26.75
N CYS A 76 14.37 -38.22 25.83
CA CYS A 76 12.92 -38.05 25.71
C CYS A 76 12.19 -39.33 25.27
N LEU A 77 12.86 -40.22 24.54
CA LEU A 77 12.35 -41.56 24.20
C LEU A 77 12.57 -42.59 25.33
N GLY A 78 13.18 -42.19 26.45
CA GLY A 78 13.44 -43.08 27.58
C GLY A 78 14.42 -44.21 27.25
N LEU A 79 15.40 -43.95 26.40
CA LEU A 79 16.42 -44.91 25.97
C LEU A 79 17.79 -44.63 26.62
N THR A 80 18.57 -45.68 26.83
CA THR A 80 19.98 -45.56 27.25
C THR A 80 20.89 -45.27 26.06
N LEU A 81 22.16 -44.97 26.31
CA LEU A 81 23.18 -44.87 25.26
C LEU A 81 23.46 -46.21 24.55
N GLN A 82 22.99 -47.31 25.11
CA GLN A 82 23.02 -48.64 24.51
C GLN A 82 21.71 -48.96 23.77
N LEU A 83 20.81 -47.98 23.65
CA LEU A 83 19.50 -48.09 23.00
C LEU A 83 18.53 -49.04 23.71
N GLU A 84 18.68 -49.23 25.02
CA GLU A 84 17.77 -50.05 25.83
C GLU A 84 16.70 -49.18 26.48
N LYS A 85 15.46 -49.68 26.57
CA LYS A 85 14.38 -48.98 27.28
C LYS A 85 14.67 -48.87 28.77
N ARG A 86 14.59 -47.66 29.31
CA ARG A 86 14.77 -47.36 30.74
C ARG A 86 13.54 -47.77 31.55
N SER A 87 13.72 -47.90 32.86
CA SER A 87 12.65 -48.26 33.81
C SER A 87 11.40 -47.36 33.81
N PRO A 88 11.44 -46.05 33.49
CA PRO A 88 10.24 -45.18 33.44
C PRO A 88 9.20 -45.59 32.38
N TRP A 89 9.54 -46.50 31.46
CA TRP A 89 8.55 -47.08 30.55
C TRP A 89 7.52 -47.97 31.27
N ARG A 90 7.76 -48.39 32.51
CA ARG A 90 6.85 -49.27 33.27
C ARG A 90 5.58 -48.56 33.75
N ASP A 91 5.67 -47.27 34.00
CA ASP A 91 4.64 -46.40 34.55
C ASP A 91 4.37 -45.18 33.65
N ALA A 92 4.71 -45.30 32.36
CA ALA A 92 4.63 -44.23 31.38
C ALA A 92 3.19 -43.71 31.16
N PRO A 93 2.92 -42.40 31.32
CA PRO A 93 1.63 -41.81 31.02
C PRO A 93 1.42 -41.74 29.51
N MET A 94 0.33 -42.33 29.00
CA MET A 94 0.01 -42.38 27.56
C MET A 94 -1.11 -41.39 27.17
N GLU A 95 -1.28 -40.32 27.93
CA GLU A 95 -2.33 -39.31 27.70
C GLU A 95 -1.93 -38.30 26.63
N ASN A 96 -0.72 -37.73 26.71
CA ASN A 96 -0.16 -36.83 25.72
C ASN A 96 1.36 -37.01 25.59
N ALA A 97 1.90 -36.70 24.42
CA ALA A 97 3.29 -36.95 24.09
C ALA A 97 4.29 -36.04 24.85
N PRO A 98 4.00 -34.75 25.13
CA PRO A 98 4.87 -33.92 25.98
C PRO A 98 5.06 -34.49 27.39
N ASP A 99 3.98 -34.90 28.07
CA ASP A 99 4.04 -35.48 29.41
C ASP A 99 4.78 -36.81 29.42
N LEU A 100 4.58 -37.62 28.36
CA LEU A 100 5.34 -38.85 28.16
C LEU A 100 6.84 -38.56 28.01
N ALA A 101 7.22 -37.61 27.16
CA ALA A 101 8.62 -37.22 26.97
C ALA A 101 9.27 -36.67 28.25
N MET A 102 8.52 -35.88 29.05
CA MET A 102 8.97 -35.40 30.35
C MET A 102 9.18 -36.54 31.34
N HIS A 103 8.23 -37.47 31.45
CA HIS A 103 8.31 -38.63 32.33
C HIS A 103 9.51 -39.52 32.00
N LEU A 104 9.73 -39.79 30.71
CA LEU A 104 10.80 -40.67 30.24
C LEU A 104 12.19 -40.05 30.36
N SER A 105 12.32 -38.75 30.07
CA SER A 105 13.59 -38.05 30.17
C SER A 105 13.96 -37.68 31.60
N GLY A 106 12.97 -37.33 32.43
CA GLY A 106 13.15 -36.67 33.72
C GLY A 106 13.42 -35.16 33.60
N PHE A 107 13.32 -34.59 32.39
CA PHE A 107 13.45 -33.15 32.17
C PHE A 107 12.09 -32.46 32.31
N LEU A 108 12.11 -31.24 32.82
CA LEU A 108 10.99 -30.32 32.64
C LEU A 108 11.03 -29.82 31.20
N ILE A 109 10.00 -30.11 30.40
CA ILE A 109 9.90 -29.68 29.01
C ILE A 109 8.70 -28.74 28.88
N ARG A 110 8.83 -27.69 28.08
CA ARG A 110 7.72 -26.81 27.72
C ARG A 110 7.47 -26.88 26.23
N SER A 111 6.22 -26.68 25.81
CA SER A 111 5.87 -26.61 24.39
C SER A 111 6.69 -25.53 23.68
N ARG A 112 7.38 -25.91 22.60
CA ARG A 112 8.17 -24.99 21.77
C ARG A 112 7.31 -24.22 20.77
N ALA A 113 6.24 -24.83 20.26
CA ALA A 113 5.37 -24.26 19.22
C ALA A 113 3.90 -24.21 19.66
N GLY A 114 3.65 -23.78 20.90
CA GLY A 114 2.30 -23.74 21.49
C GLY A 114 1.34 -22.74 20.81
N THR A 115 1.83 -21.85 19.95
CA THR A 115 1.01 -20.93 19.15
C THR A 115 1.54 -20.87 17.72
N ARG A 116 0.64 -20.98 16.75
CA ARG A 116 0.94 -20.85 15.32
C ARG A 116 0.10 -19.73 14.73
N ILE A 117 0.73 -18.88 13.93
CA ILE A 117 0.08 -17.74 13.28
C ILE A 117 0.06 -18.01 11.78
N GLY A 118 -1.13 -17.96 11.18
CA GLY A 118 -1.28 -18.04 9.74
C GLY A 118 -0.86 -16.74 9.06
N GLY A 119 -0.31 -16.84 7.85
CA GLY A 119 0.06 -15.68 7.05
C GLY A 119 -0.34 -15.88 5.60
N ARG A 120 -0.77 -14.80 4.95
CA ARG A 120 -0.99 -14.77 3.50
C ARG A 120 -0.25 -13.57 2.92
N MET A 121 0.46 -13.78 1.82
CA MET A 121 1.08 -12.69 1.07
C MET A 121 0.00 -11.73 0.56
N GLY A 122 0.07 -10.48 1.01
CA GLY A 122 -0.90 -9.44 0.66
C GLY A 122 -0.42 -8.60 -0.53
N ARG A 123 0.35 -7.56 -0.24
CA ARG A 123 0.85 -6.61 -1.25
C ARG A 123 2.37 -6.73 -1.39
N PRO A 124 2.93 -6.81 -2.61
CA PRO A 124 4.38 -6.83 -2.79
C PRO A 124 4.99 -5.46 -2.49
N GLY A 125 6.29 -5.47 -2.17
CA GLY A 125 7.15 -4.28 -2.11
C GLY A 125 6.93 -3.33 -3.29
N LYS A 126 6.87 -2.02 -3.02
CA LYS A 126 6.77 -0.98 -4.05
C LYS A 126 7.72 0.16 -3.72
N SER A 127 8.58 0.47 -4.68
CA SER A 127 9.47 1.63 -4.69
C SER A 127 9.48 2.17 -6.12
N ARG A 128 8.65 3.19 -6.41
CA ARG A 128 8.51 3.71 -7.78
C ARG A 128 8.14 5.19 -7.80
N GLN A 129 8.67 5.89 -8.81
CA GLN A 129 8.30 7.27 -9.10
C GLN A 129 6.78 7.43 -9.36
N ARG A 130 6.22 8.52 -8.85
CA ARG A 130 4.77 8.76 -8.95
C ARG A 130 4.41 9.47 -10.24
N GLU A 131 3.76 8.74 -11.13
CA GLU A 131 3.42 9.21 -12.47
C GLU A 131 1.92 9.42 -12.69
N MET A 132 1.59 10.49 -13.41
CA MET A 132 0.28 10.62 -14.05
C MET A 132 0.19 9.70 -15.28
N LYS A 133 -1.01 9.34 -15.72
CA LYS A 133 -1.22 8.58 -16.96
C LYS A 133 -1.88 9.44 -18.04
N PRO A 134 -1.20 9.70 -19.17
CA PRO A 134 0.25 9.63 -19.44
C PRO A 134 1.08 10.61 -18.58
N PRO A 135 2.39 10.37 -18.39
CA PRO A 135 3.23 11.17 -17.50
C PRO A 135 3.73 12.44 -18.18
N PRO A 136 3.34 13.65 -17.70
CA PRO A 136 3.81 14.91 -18.26
C PRO A 136 5.16 15.33 -17.64
N HIS A 137 5.94 16.10 -18.40
CA HIS A 137 7.10 16.82 -17.90
C HIS A 137 6.74 18.27 -17.50
N SER A 138 5.72 18.84 -18.15
CA SER A 138 5.24 20.21 -17.95
C SER A 138 3.73 20.27 -17.86
N LEU A 139 3.21 21.11 -16.96
CA LEU A 139 1.80 21.50 -16.88
C LEU A 139 1.47 22.59 -17.92
N PHE A 140 1.79 22.31 -19.19
CA PHE A 140 1.50 23.16 -20.34
C PHE A 140 0.46 22.48 -21.25
N PRO A 141 -0.63 23.16 -21.62
CA PRO A 141 -1.68 22.58 -22.45
C PRO A 141 -1.24 22.53 -23.92
N ILE A 142 -1.14 21.32 -24.48
CA ILE A 142 -0.76 21.08 -25.88
C ILE A 142 -1.90 20.48 -26.74
N GLY A 143 -3.06 20.23 -26.14
CA GLY A 143 -4.25 19.73 -26.84
C GLY A 143 -4.08 18.33 -27.44
N ASP A 144 -4.81 18.08 -28.53
CA ASP A 144 -4.74 16.84 -29.32
C ASP A 144 -3.60 16.87 -30.36
N GLU A 145 -3.01 18.04 -30.61
CA GLU A 145 -1.94 18.26 -31.60
C GLU A 145 -0.62 17.57 -31.23
N GLY A 146 -0.36 17.33 -29.94
CA GLY A 146 0.79 16.51 -29.52
C GLY A 146 0.58 15.00 -29.62
N GLY A 147 -0.54 14.54 -30.18
CA GLY A 147 -0.86 13.14 -30.39
C GLY A 147 -1.05 12.33 -29.10
N SER A 148 -0.99 10.99 -29.21
CA SER A 148 -1.21 10.08 -28.08
C SER A 148 -0.17 10.22 -26.96
N ARG A 149 1.06 10.62 -27.31
CA ARG A 149 2.18 10.84 -26.39
C ARG A 149 2.22 12.23 -25.77
N ARG A 150 1.33 13.13 -26.21
CA ARG A 150 1.28 14.53 -25.76
C ARG A 150 2.61 15.28 -25.91
N SER A 151 3.26 15.11 -27.06
CA SER A 151 4.61 15.61 -27.33
C SER A 151 4.60 17.04 -27.87
N PHE A 152 5.51 17.89 -27.35
CA PHE A 152 5.76 19.22 -27.90
C PHE A 152 6.35 19.16 -29.31
N GLN A 153 7.30 18.26 -29.55
CA GLN A 153 7.91 18.06 -30.87
C GLN A 153 6.85 17.70 -31.92
N ALA A 154 5.91 16.81 -31.57
CA ALA A 154 4.78 16.49 -32.46
C ALA A 154 3.88 17.70 -32.71
N ALA A 155 3.59 18.48 -31.66
CA ALA A 155 2.76 19.68 -31.78
C ALA A 155 3.42 20.77 -32.65
N CYS A 156 4.75 20.92 -32.59
CA CYS A 156 5.52 21.88 -33.41
C CYS A 156 5.46 21.58 -34.91
N VAL A 157 5.31 20.31 -35.28
CA VAL A 157 5.23 19.86 -36.67
C VAL A 157 3.78 19.74 -37.14
N SER A 158 2.82 19.66 -36.21
CA SER A 158 1.41 19.50 -36.54
C SER A 158 0.88 20.67 -37.35
N LYS A 159 0.11 20.35 -38.38
CA LYS A 159 -0.55 21.30 -39.28
C LYS A 159 -2.07 21.13 -39.15
N PRO A 160 -2.79 22.08 -38.55
CA PRO A 160 -4.25 21.99 -38.44
C PRO A 160 -4.96 22.02 -39.80
N ARG A 161 -4.33 22.58 -40.85
CA ARG A 161 -4.74 22.50 -42.26
C ARG A 161 -3.52 22.38 -43.17
N SER A 162 -3.68 21.74 -44.34
CA SER A 162 -2.57 21.49 -45.30
C SER A 162 -1.83 22.75 -45.76
N ASN A 163 -2.49 23.92 -45.69
CA ASN A 163 -1.98 25.21 -46.17
C ASN A 163 -1.67 26.22 -45.04
N MET A 164 -1.58 25.78 -43.78
CA MET A 164 -1.16 26.64 -42.65
C MET A 164 0.27 26.29 -42.20
N ASP A 165 0.97 27.30 -41.67
CA ASP A 165 2.23 27.09 -40.97
C ASP A 165 2.01 26.17 -39.76
N GLY A 166 2.88 25.17 -39.62
CA GLY A 166 2.79 24.19 -38.54
C GLY A 166 3.25 24.76 -37.20
N GLY A 167 2.76 24.18 -36.10
CA GLY A 167 3.21 24.53 -34.74
C GLY A 167 2.34 25.55 -34.00
N VAL A 168 1.18 25.92 -34.54
CA VAL A 168 0.17 26.73 -33.85
C VAL A 168 -0.92 25.83 -33.29
N ILE A 169 -1.23 25.99 -32.01
CA ILE A 169 -2.33 25.28 -31.34
C ILE A 169 -3.37 26.24 -30.79
N GLU A 170 -4.60 25.75 -30.68
CA GLU A 170 -5.66 26.42 -29.92
C GLU A 170 -5.73 25.79 -28.52
N ALA A 171 -5.48 26.58 -27.47
CA ALA A 171 -5.47 26.12 -26.09
C ALA A 171 -6.46 26.89 -25.21
N ASP A 172 -7.14 26.14 -24.32
CA ASP A 172 -7.94 26.68 -23.22
C ASP A 172 -7.01 26.98 -22.03
N VAL A 173 -6.79 28.27 -21.73
CA VAL A 173 -5.87 28.76 -20.68
C VAL A 173 -6.55 29.79 -19.78
N GLY A 174 -5.95 30.11 -18.64
CA GLY A 174 -6.46 31.16 -17.74
C GLY A 174 -6.25 32.56 -18.31
N GLU A 175 -7.24 33.44 -18.17
CA GLU A 175 -7.09 34.87 -18.46
C GLU A 175 -6.38 35.55 -17.30
N ARG A 176 -5.32 36.31 -17.58
CA ARG A 176 -4.53 36.99 -16.55
C ARG A 176 -4.30 38.46 -16.92
N ARG A 177 -4.27 39.34 -15.92
CA ARG A 177 -3.99 40.77 -16.07
C ARG A 177 -2.75 41.16 -15.28
N CYS A 178 -1.86 41.93 -15.89
CA CYS A 178 -0.75 42.55 -15.18
C CYS A 178 -1.25 43.72 -14.32
N PRO A 179 -0.99 43.74 -13.00
CA PRO A 179 -1.40 44.85 -12.15
C PRO A 179 -0.60 46.14 -12.40
N ALA A 180 0.61 46.06 -12.96
CA ALA A 180 1.47 47.22 -13.20
C ALA A 180 1.14 47.96 -14.51
N CYS A 181 1.04 47.23 -15.64
CA CYS A 181 0.83 47.83 -16.96
C CYS A 181 -0.57 47.59 -17.54
N GLY A 182 -1.42 46.79 -16.87
CA GLY A 182 -2.79 46.50 -17.30
C GLY A 182 -2.92 45.50 -18.46
N THR A 183 -1.80 45.04 -19.04
CA THR A 183 -1.81 44.08 -20.17
C THR A 183 -2.45 42.76 -19.79
N PHE A 184 -3.34 42.26 -20.65
CA PHE A 184 -3.93 40.93 -20.53
C PHE A 184 -3.05 39.88 -21.25
N THR A 185 -2.85 38.73 -20.61
CA THR A 185 -2.03 37.64 -21.15
C THR A 185 -2.46 36.30 -20.53
N TYR A 186 -1.94 35.19 -21.04
CA TYR A 186 -2.05 33.87 -20.40
C TYR A 186 -0.81 33.51 -19.57
N LYS A 187 0.30 34.26 -19.74
CA LYS A 187 1.56 34.02 -19.04
C LYS A 187 1.50 34.49 -17.59
N ASN A 188 2.16 33.75 -16.69
CA ASN A 188 2.23 34.12 -15.28
C ASN A 188 3.12 35.35 -15.03
N LEU A 189 4.05 35.63 -15.96
CA LEU A 189 4.91 36.80 -15.93
C LEU A 189 4.56 37.70 -17.12
N CYS A 190 4.35 38.98 -16.86
CA CYS A 190 4.20 39.98 -17.91
C CYS A 190 5.57 40.36 -18.48
N GLU A 191 5.62 40.89 -19.70
CA GLU A 191 6.86 41.39 -20.33
C GLU A 191 7.53 42.51 -19.53
N CYS A 192 6.75 43.26 -18.72
CA CYS A 192 7.30 44.24 -17.78
C CYS A 192 7.92 43.62 -16.51
N GLY A 193 7.97 42.29 -16.40
CA GLY A 193 8.54 41.55 -15.27
C GLY A 193 7.61 41.40 -14.06
N THR A 194 6.39 41.95 -14.10
CA THR A 194 5.43 41.82 -12.98
C THR A 194 4.60 40.54 -13.09
N HIS A 195 4.34 39.87 -11.96
CA HIS A 195 3.47 38.70 -11.90
C HIS A 195 2.02 39.06 -12.20
N THR A 196 1.37 38.29 -13.07
CA THR A 196 -0.01 38.55 -13.50
C THR A 196 -1.01 37.93 -12.54
N VAL A 197 -2.20 38.52 -12.41
CA VAL A 197 -3.29 38.00 -11.56
C VAL A 197 -4.42 37.40 -12.41
N PRO A 198 -5.08 36.31 -11.97
CA PRO A 198 -6.16 35.69 -12.72
C PRO A 198 -7.39 36.60 -12.82
N VAL A 199 -8.07 36.54 -13.96
CA VAL A 199 -9.29 37.30 -14.26
C VAL A 199 -10.46 36.33 -14.35
N PHE A 200 -11.45 36.52 -13.47
CA PHE A 200 -12.65 35.68 -13.43
C PHE A 200 -13.81 36.37 -14.13
N ARG A 201 -14.43 35.69 -15.11
CA ARG A 201 -15.58 36.21 -15.86
C ARG A 201 -16.81 35.32 -15.70
N CYS A 202 -17.99 35.94 -15.81
CA CYS A 202 -19.24 35.20 -15.91
C CYS A 202 -19.34 34.53 -17.28
N PRO A 203 -19.52 33.19 -17.37
CA PRO A 203 -19.63 32.51 -18.67
C PRO A 203 -20.89 32.89 -19.46
N LYS A 204 -21.90 33.48 -18.79
CA LYS A 204 -23.17 33.88 -19.42
C LYS A 204 -23.18 35.33 -19.91
N CYS A 205 -22.63 36.27 -19.13
CA CYS A 205 -22.70 37.70 -19.44
C CYS A 205 -21.34 38.36 -19.73
N GLY A 206 -20.23 37.62 -19.62
CA GLY A 206 -18.87 38.09 -19.96
C GLY A 206 -18.26 39.12 -18.99
N GLN A 207 -19.02 39.57 -18.00
CA GLN A 207 -18.56 40.58 -17.04
C GLN A 207 -17.47 40.00 -16.14
N GLU A 208 -16.42 40.80 -15.88
CA GLU A 208 -15.38 40.52 -14.90
C GLU A 208 -15.96 40.64 -13.49
N ILE A 209 -15.80 39.59 -12.69
CA ILE A 209 -16.36 39.49 -11.35
C ILE A 209 -15.23 39.08 -10.40
N GLY A 210 -14.97 39.87 -9.37
CA GLY A 210 -13.93 39.58 -8.37
C GLY A 210 -14.30 38.50 -7.33
N GLY A 211 -15.34 37.70 -7.58
CA GLY A 211 -15.86 36.69 -6.66
C GLY A 211 -16.28 35.40 -7.36
N ASP A 212 -16.69 34.41 -6.57
CA ASP A 212 -16.99 33.05 -7.07
C ASP A 212 -18.26 32.96 -7.93
N ARG A 213 -19.19 33.89 -7.76
CA ARG A 213 -20.48 33.90 -8.46
C ARG A 213 -20.81 35.27 -9.03
N CYS A 214 -21.38 35.27 -10.23
CA CYS A 214 -21.85 36.48 -10.88
C CYS A 214 -23.11 37.02 -10.15
N PRO A 215 -23.11 38.28 -9.67
CA PRO A 215 -24.28 38.86 -8.98
C PRO A 215 -25.50 39.01 -9.90
N ARG A 216 -25.29 39.11 -11.22
CA ARG A 216 -26.38 39.25 -12.21
C ARG A 216 -26.96 37.91 -12.67
N CYS A 217 -26.12 36.89 -12.85
CA CYS A 217 -26.53 35.62 -13.47
C CYS A 217 -26.56 34.45 -12.49
N ASN A 218 -26.06 34.62 -11.26
CA ASN A 218 -25.87 33.58 -10.24
C ASN A 218 -25.11 32.33 -10.76
N MET A 219 -24.30 32.50 -11.81
CA MET A 219 -23.44 31.46 -12.36
C MET A 219 -22.06 31.51 -11.72
N PRO A 220 -21.38 30.36 -11.54
CA PRO A 220 -19.99 30.32 -11.14
C PRO A 220 -19.13 31.09 -12.14
N THR A 221 -18.17 31.85 -11.64
CA THR A 221 -17.20 32.55 -12.48
C THR A 221 -16.12 31.58 -12.95
N VAL A 222 -15.61 31.82 -14.16
CA VAL A 222 -14.59 30.98 -14.78
C VAL A 222 -13.39 31.84 -15.18
N CYS A 223 -12.18 31.34 -14.94
CA CYS A 223 -10.95 31.89 -15.49
C CYS A 223 -10.60 31.09 -16.74
N LEU A 224 -11.04 31.57 -17.91
CA LEU A 224 -10.89 30.86 -19.18
C LEU A 224 -10.83 31.84 -20.34
N GLN A 225 -9.80 31.70 -21.17
CA GLN A 225 -9.67 32.29 -22.49
C GLN A 225 -9.18 31.24 -23.49
N LYS A 226 -9.57 31.40 -24.75
CA LYS A 226 -9.03 30.62 -25.87
C LYS A 226 -7.95 31.43 -26.54
N VAL A 227 -6.75 30.87 -26.62
CA VAL A 227 -5.60 31.56 -27.20
C VAL A 227 -4.97 30.67 -28.27
N SER A 228 -4.63 31.30 -29.39
CA SER A 228 -3.79 30.69 -30.43
C SER A 228 -2.33 30.85 -30.02
N ILE A 229 -1.67 29.74 -29.71
CA ILE A 229 -0.29 29.73 -29.21
C ILE A 229 0.62 29.13 -30.28
N ASN A 230 1.64 29.88 -30.71
CA ASN A 230 2.71 29.35 -31.54
C ASN A 230 3.72 28.59 -30.66
N ILE A 231 3.48 27.29 -30.47
CA ILE A 231 4.34 26.42 -29.66
C ILE A 231 5.75 26.40 -30.21
N LYS A 232 5.91 26.40 -31.54
CA LYS A 232 7.23 26.33 -32.15
C LYS A 232 8.11 27.52 -31.74
N ALA A 233 7.53 28.71 -31.70
CA ALA A 233 8.22 29.92 -31.25
C ALA A 233 8.47 29.90 -29.73
N GLU A 234 7.48 29.56 -28.92
CA GLU A 234 7.61 29.50 -27.45
C GLU A 234 8.63 28.45 -27.00
N TYR A 235 8.66 27.29 -27.67
CA TYR A 235 9.62 26.23 -27.39
C TYR A 235 11.04 26.62 -27.80
N ALA A 236 11.21 27.28 -28.95
CA ALA A 236 12.51 27.80 -29.38
C ALA A 236 13.04 28.88 -28.41
N ALA A 237 12.16 29.80 -27.97
CA ALA A 237 12.52 30.81 -26.98
C ALA A 237 12.91 30.20 -25.63
N ALA A 238 12.18 29.18 -25.16
CA ALA A 238 12.53 28.47 -23.92
C ALA A 238 13.89 27.75 -24.02
N LEU A 239 14.23 27.17 -25.18
CA LEU A 239 15.55 26.58 -25.42
C LEU A 239 16.66 27.63 -25.42
N GLU A 240 16.43 28.78 -26.05
CA GLU A 240 17.37 29.90 -26.09
C GLU A 240 17.61 30.48 -24.69
N ASN A 241 16.55 30.70 -23.91
CA ASN A 241 16.63 31.13 -22.50
C ASN A 241 17.49 30.19 -21.65
N LEU A 242 17.42 28.88 -21.91
CA LEU A 242 18.20 27.87 -21.21
C LEU A 242 19.61 27.65 -21.81
N GLY A 243 19.95 28.30 -22.92
CA GLY A 243 21.21 28.11 -23.64
C GLY A 243 21.35 26.71 -24.27
N LEU A 244 20.24 26.06 -24.62
CA LEU A 244 20.19 24.69 -25.11
C LEU A 244 19.94 24.62 -26.62
N ARG A 245 20.44 23.56 -27.25
CA ARG A 245 20.13 23.22 -28.65
C ARG A 245 18.89 22.32 -28.71
N ASP A 246 18.13 22.40 -29.80
CA ASP A 246 16.90 21.62 -29.99
C ASP A 246 17.07 20.10 -29.84
N GLN A 247 18.21 19.57 -30.32
CA GLN A 247 18.54 18.14 -30.22
C GLN A 247 18.84 17.66 -28.79
N ALA A 248 19.01 18.56 -27.82
CA ALA A 248 19.29 18.19 -26.43
C ALA A 248 18.08 17.52 -25.74
N VAL A 249 16.86 17.79 -26.21
CA VAL A 249 15.63 17.31 -25.58
C VAL A 249 14.98 16.22 -26.45
N ALA A 250 15.18 14.96 -26.08
CA ALA A 250 14.65 13.83 -26.83
C ALA A 250 13.11 13.82 -26.91
N LEU A 251 12.42 14.14 -25.82
CA LEU A 251 10.97 14.15 -25.76
C LEU A 251 10.47 15.05 -24.63
N LEU A 252 9.70 16.09 -24.97
CA LEU A 252 9.01 16.93 -24.00
C LEU A 252 7.51 16.63 -24.07
N LYS A 253 6.88 16.45 -22.90
CA LYS A 253 5.48 16.01 -22.77
C LYS A 253 4.70 17.06 -21.99
N GLY A 254 3.61 17.55 -22.57
CA GLY A 254 2.67 18.44 -21.91
C GLY A 254 1.43 17.73 -21.40
N VAL A 255 0.43 18.51 -21.01
CA VAL A 255 -0.91 18.02 -20.66
C VAL A 255 -1.90 18.27 -21.79
N LYS A 256 -2.95 17.45 -21.87
CA LYS A 256 -4.00 17.64 -22.89
C LYS A 256 -4.79 18.94 -22.64
N GLY A 257 -4.94 19.34 -21.39
CA GLY A 257 -5.61 20.57 -20.98
C GLY A 257 -5.41 20.80 -19.48
N LEU A 258 -5.60 22.04 -19.05
CA LEU A 258 -5.47 22.44 -17.66
C LEU A 258 -6.78 22.15 -16.90
N ILE A 259 -6.64 21.57 -15.71
CA ILE A 259 -7.76 21.10 -14.89
C ILE A 259 -7.99 21.96 -13.64
N SER A 260 -7.12 22.95 -13.40
CA SER A 260 -7.22 23.83 -12.24
C SER A 260 -8.16 25.01 -12.49
N ARG A 261 -8.61 25.63 -11.40
CA ARG A 261 -9.59 26.73 -11.44
C ARG A 261 -9.07 27.96 -12.18
N GLU A 262 -7.82 28.32 -11.91
CA GLU A 262 -7.15 29.48 -12.52
C GLU A 262 -6.55 29.16 -13.89
N ARG A 263 -6.38 27.87 -14.22
CA ARG A 263 -5.71 27.40 -15.45
C ARG A 263 -4.38 28.12 -15.73
N PRO A 264 -3.46 28.27 -14.75
CA PRO A 264 -2.16 28.86 -15.00
C PRO A 264 -1.31 27.91 -15.83
N VAL A 265 -0.56 28.46 -16.77
CA VAL A 265 0.35 27.71 -17.64
C VAL A 265 1.72 27.65 -16.96
N GLU A 266 2.27 26.45 -16.76
CA GLU A 266 3.65 26.32 -16.24
C GLU A 266 4.67 26.74 -17.31
N PRO A 267 5.75 27.46 -16.93
CA PRO A 267 6.83 27.80 -17.86
C PRO A 267 7.43 26.54 -18.53
N ILE A 268 7.69 26.63 -19.83
CA ILE A 268 8.20 25.51 -20.64
C ILE A 268 9.61 25.12 -20.16
N GLU A 269 10.39 26.10 -19.70
CA GLU A 269 11.74 25.94 -19.18
C GLU A 269 11.79 24.89 -18.06
N LYS A 270 10.85 24.94 -17.11
CA LYS A 270 10.73 23.92 -16.05
C LYS A 270 10.52 22.53 -16.64
N GLY A 271 9.67 22.43 -17.66
CA GLY A 271 9.40 21.21 -18.40
C GLY A 271 10.63 20.63 -19.10
N ILE A 272 11.41 21.48 -19.76
CA ILE A 272 12.65 21.10 -20.45
C ILE A 272 13.66 20.56 -19.44
N LEU A 273 13.88 21.27 -18.34
CA LEU A 273 14.82 20.83 -17.30
C LEU A 273 14.40 19.50 -16.67
N ARG A 274 13.09 19.28 -16.41
CA ARG A 274 12.58 17.97 -15.97
C ARG A 274 12.80 16.88 -17.03
N ALA A 275 12.58 17.18 -18.31
CA ALA A 275 12.76 16.22 -19.40
C ALA A 275 14.23 15.80 -19.58
N LEU A 276 15.19 16.72 -19.40
CA LEU A 276 16.62 16.42 -19.43
C LEU A 276 17.03 15.42 -18.32
N GLN A 277 16.37 15.51 -17.16
CA GLN A 277 16.60 14.61 -16.02
C GLN A 277 15.66 13.39 -16.00
N ASN A 278 14.81 13.21 -17.04
CA ASN A 278 13.78 12.17 -17.12
C ASN A 278 12.86 12.13 -15.89
N LEU A 279 12.40 13.32 -15.44
CA LEU A 279 11.53 13.53 -14.28
C LEU A 279 10.11 13.89 -14.68
N TYR A 280 9.13 13.39 -13.95
CA TYR A 280 7.71 13.63 -14.25
C TYR A 280 7.07 14.50 -13.18
N VAL A 281 6.27 15.47 -13.63
CA VAL A 281 5.57 16.40 -12.74
C VAL A 281 4.21 15.82 -12.33
N PHE A 282 3.86 15.99 -11.07
CA PHE A 282 2.52 15.68 -10.57
C PHE A 282 1.57 16.88 -10.72
N LYS A 283 0.30 16.68 -10.38
CA LYS A 283 -0.77 17.67 -10.67
C LYS A 283 -0.58 19.03 -10.00
N ASP A 284 0.21 19.08 -8.92
CA ASP A 284 0.45 20.27 -8.11
C ASP A 284 1.80 20.95 -8.42
N GLY A 285 2.55 20.43 -9.40
CA GLY A 285 3.87 20.95 -9.80
C GLY A 285 5.06 20.25 -9.16
N THR A 286 4.83 19.39 -8.15
CA THR A 286 5.89 18.66 -7.43
C THR A 286 6.31 17.38 -8.15
N VAL A 287 7.52 16.90 -7.86
CA VAL A 287 8.04 15.61 -8.29
C VAL A 287 8.05 14.67 -7.08
N ARG A 288 7.52 13.45 -7.22
CA ARG A 288 7.30 12.56 -6.07
C ARG A 288 7.73 11.13 -6.32
N TYR A 289 8.06 10.45 -5.23
CA TYR A 289 8.46 9.05 -5.23
C TYR A 289 7.68 8.27 -4.17
N ASP A 290 7.01 7.17 -4.57
CA ASP A 290 6.21 6.33 -3.68
C ASP A 290 7.04 5.15 -3.17
N MET A 291 6.98 4.89 -1.86
CA MET A 291 7.57 3.72 -1.21
C MET A 291 6.58 3.06 -0.25
N ILE A 292 6.77 1.78 0.04
CA ILE A 292 6.12 1.12 1.17
C ILE A 292 6.83 1.51 2.45
N ASP A 293 6.06 1.85 3.47
CA ASP A 293 6.57 2.25 4.77
C ASP A 293 6.82 1.04 5.66
N LEU A 294 8.03 0.95 6.21
CA LEU A 294 8.35 0.02 7.28
C LEU A 294 8.83 0.77 8.52
N PRO A 295 8.33 0.43 9.72
CA PRO A 295 8.82 1.02 10.95
C PRO A 295 10.22 0.53 11.27
N LEU A 296 11.08 1.43 11.73
CA LEU A 296 12.42 1.12 12.22
C LEU A 296 12.74 2.05 13.40
N THR A 297 13.28 1.50 14.48
CA THR A 297 13.72 2.30 15.64
C THR A 297 15.23 2.35 15.77
N HIS A 298 15.94 1.41 15.15
CA HIS A 298 17.40 1.27 15.27
C HIS A 298 18.02 0.89 13.93
N PHE A 299 19.25 1.29 13.70
CA PHE A 299 20.00 0.95 12.50
C PHE A 299 21.49 0.86 12.80
N ARG A 300 22.25 0.20 11.93
CA ARG A 300 23.71 0.27 11.94
C ARG A 300 24.24 1.08 10.76
N PRO A 301 25.38 1.78 10.92
CA PRO A 301 26.01 2.51 9.82
C PRO A 301 26.29 1.67 8.57
N ASP A 302 26.71 0.41 8.75
CA ASP A 302 27.01 -0.52 7.64
C ASP A 302 25.78 -0.92 6.82
N GLU A 303 24.62 -1.06 7.47
CA GLU A 303 23.35 -1.39 6.82
C GLU A 303 22.85 -0.28 5.89
N ILE A 304 23.10 0.98 6.25
CA ILE A 304 22.56 2.15 5.55
C ILE A 304 23.54 2.79 4.57
N GLY A 305 24.77 2.26 4.52
CA GLY A 305 25.83 2.69 3.60
C GLY A 305 26.41 4.08 3.88
N VAL A 306 26.27 4.62 5.11
CA VAL A 306 26.70 5.99 5.44
C VAL A 306 27.94 6.00 6.32
N PRO A 307 29.00 6.76 5.96
CA PRO A 307 30.20 6.87 6.79
C PRO A 307 29.91 7.45 8.19
N ILE A 308 30.61 6.91 9.20
CA ILE A 308 30.51 7.36 10.60
C ILE A 308 30.73 8.86 10.74
N GLY A 309 31.71 9.43 10.01
CA GLY A 309 31.97 10.87 10.04
C GLY A 309 30.73 11.70 9.70
N ARG A 310 29.95 11.26 8.70
CA ARG A 310 28.71 11.92 8.31
C ARG A 310 27.60 11.76 9.34
N LEU A 311 27.48 10.58 9.96
CA LEU A 311 26.52 10.36 11.05
C LEU A 311 26.83 11.23 12.28
N ARG A 312 28.11 11.39 12.62
CA ARG A 312 28.55 12.30 13.69
C ARG A 312 28.18 13.76 13.39
N GLU A 313 28.36 14.22 12.15
CA GLU A 313 27.90 15.56 11.72
C GLU A 313 26.38 15.73 11.85
N LEU A 314 25.61 14.67 11.65
CA LEU A 314 24.15 14.66 11.82
C LEU A 314 23.70 14.61 13.29
N GLY A 315 24.64 14.38 14.22
CA GLY A 315 24.44 14.36 15.66
C GLY A 315 24.43 12.98 16.30
N TYR A 316 24.68 11.90 15.54
CA TYR A 316 24.81 10.54 16.08
C TYR A 316 26.21 10.37 16.67
N THR A 317 26.29 10.39 18.01
CA THR A 317 27.56 10.42 18.74
C THR A 317 27.83 9.14 19.52
N HIS A 318 26.78 8.49 20.02
CA HIS A 318 26.88 7.29 20.85
C HIS A 318 25.93 6.20 20.34
N ASP A 319 26.28 4.94 20.59
CA ASP A 319 25.42 3.77 20.36
C ASP A 319 24.36 3.59 21.46
N ILE A 320 23.48 2.60 21.31
CA ILE A 320 22.42 2.30 22.30
C ILE A 320 22.94 1.94 23.69
N SER A 321 24.21 1.53 23.80
CA SER A 321 24.87 1.22 25.07
C SER A 321 25.59 2.43 25.67
N GLY A 322 25.47 3.60 25.04
CA GLY A 322 26.12 4.84 25.45
C GLY A 322 27.62 4.91 25.12
N ARG A 323 28.14 4.02 24.27
CA ARG A 323 29.55 4.04 23.83
C ARG A 323 29.71 4.97 22.63
N ASP A 324 30.84 5.65 22.52
CA ASP A 324 31.15 6.51 21.37
C ASP A 324 31.05 5.73 20.05
N LEU A 325 30.48 6.36 19.02
CA LEU A 325 30.32 5.77 17.70
C LEU A 325 31.68 5.74 16.97
N THR A 326 32.37 4.61 16.97
CA THR A 326 33.69 4.39 16.32
C THR A 326 33.67 3.30 15.26
N GLU A 327 32.77 2.33 15.36
CA GLU A 327 32.66 1.18 14.46
C GLU A 327 31.35 1.19 13.66
N THR A 328 31.34 0.54 12.50
CA THR A 328 30.19 0.56 11.59
C THR A 328 29.11 -0.46 11.95
N ASP A 329 29.41 -1.40 12.85
CA ASP A 329 28.49 -2.44 13.35
C ASP A 329 27.82 -2.04 14.67
N GLN A 330 28.06 -0.83 15.17
CA GLN A 330 27.37 -0.30 16.33
C GLN A 330 25.92 0.02 15.99
N VAL A 331 25.00 -0.38 16.88
CA VAL A 331 23.57 -0.11 16.74
C VAL A 331 23.25 1.28 17.30
N LEU A 332 22.65 2.11 16.45
CA LEU A 332 22.24 3.47 16.77
C LEU A 332 20.72 3.57 16.85
N GLU A 333 20.22 4.36 17.80
CA GLU A 333 18.79 4.69 17.91
C GLU A 333 18.41 5.73 16.86
N LEU A 334 17.45 5.40 15.99
CA LEU A 334 16.94 6.26 14.93
C LEU A 334 16.15 7.43 15.52
N ARG A 335 16.56 8.67 15.21
CA ARG A 335 15.79 9.86 15.59
C ARG A 335 14.45 9.89 14.88
N HIS A 336 13.40 10.34 15.57
CA HIS A 336 12.02 10.22 15.13
C HIS A 336 11.60 10.95 13.83
N GLN A 337 12.41 11.89 13.31
CA GLN A 337 12.22 12.54 12.00
C GLN A 337 13.33 12.21 10.98
N ASP A 338 14.23 11.30 11.33
CA ASP A 338 15.23 10.79 10.40
C ASP A 338 14.66 9.56 9.68
N ILE A 339 14.91 9.49 8.37
CA ILE A 339 14.36 8.43 7.50
C ILE A 339 15.44 7.82 6.61
N LEU A 340 15.22 6.56 6.24
CA LEU A 340 15.96 5.85 5.22
C LEU A 340 15.05 5.64 4.02
N VAL A 341 15.57 5.87 2.83
CA VAL A 341 14.84 5.64 1.58
C VAL A 341 15.52 4.51 0.81
N SER A 342 14.83 3.89 -0.15
CA SER A 342 15.46 2.88 -1.00
C SER A 342 16.60 3.50 -1.85
N GLU A 343 17.57 2.69 -2.25
CA GLU A 343 18.63 3.11 -3.19
C GLU A 343 18.04 3.69 -4.49
N ASP A 344 17.00 3.05 -5.04
CA ASP A 344 16.25 3.54 -6.22
C ASP A 344 15.66 4.95 -6.01
N CYS A 345 15.19 5.24 -4.78
CA CYS A 345 14.70 6.56 -4.41
C CYS A 345 15.86 7.55 -4.32
N GLY A 346 17.00 7.15 -3.76
CA GLY A 346 18.22 7.94 -3.71
C GLY A 346 18.70 8.39 -5.08
N GLU A 347 18.84 7.47 -6.04
CA GLU A 347 19.22 7.80 -7.42
C GLU A 347 18.22 8.73 -8.10
N TRP A 348 16.94 8.54 -7.81
CA TRP A 348 15.90 9.43 -8.31
C TRP A 348 15.99 10.83 -7.69
N LEU A 349 16.26 10.94 -6.39
CA LEU A 349 16.38 12.22 -5.69
C LEU A 349 17.60 13.01 -6.17
N VAL A 350 18.70 12.35 -6.56
CA VAL A 350 19.87 13.02 -7.18
C VAL A 350 19.47 13.70 -8.48
N ARG A 351 18.64 13.05 -9.31
CA ARG A 351 18.11 13.68 -10.53
C ARG A 351 17.21 14.87 -10.22
N VAL A 352 16.39 14.79 -9.16
CA VAL A 352 15.56 15.92 -8.71
C VAL A 352 16.41 17.06 -8.18
N ALA A 353 17.48 16.77 -7.43
CA ALA A 353 18.44 17.77 -6.95
C ALA A 353 19.13 18.49 -8.13
N GLY A 354 19.59 17.74 -9.14
CA GLY A 354 20.14 18.32 -10.37
C GLY A 354 19.14 19.20 -11.12
N PHE A 355 17.87 18.79 -11.20
CA PHE A 355 16.79 19.62 -11.74
C PHE A 355 16.60 20.93 -10.94
N ILE A 356 16.59 20.87 -9.61
CA ILE A 356 16.41 22.06 -8.77
C ILE A 356 17.61 23.01 -8.92
N ASP A 357 18.83 22.50 -8.96
CA ASP A 357 20.03 23.32 -9.16
C ASP A 357 20.03 23.99 -10.54
N ASP A 358 19.73 23.25 -11.60
CA ASP A 358 19.56 23.80 -12.94
C ASP A 358 18.45 24.86 -12.98
N LEU A 359 17.36 24.63 -12.26
CA LEU A 359 16.23 25.56 -12.17
C LEU A 359 16.63 26.86 -11.45
N LEU A 360 17.36 26.76 -10.34
CA LEU A 360 17.88 27.91 -9.59
C LEU A 360 18.82 28.74 -10.46
N VAL A 361 19.78 28.11 -11.15
CA VAL A 361 20.78 28.80 -11.96
C VAL A 361 20.17 29.38 -13.23
N LYS A 362 19.51 28.54 -14.05
CA LYS A 362 19.12 28.91 -15.42
C LYS A 362 17.82 29.71 -15.49
N VAL A 363 16.91 29.54 -14.52
CA VAL A 363 15.60 30.22 -14.54
C VAL A 363 15.52 31.34 -13.51
N TYR A 364 16.05 31.11 -12.31
CA TYR A 364 15.96 32.11 -11.23
C TYR A 364 17.22 32.96 -11.03
N GLY A 365 18.35 32.63 -11.69
CA GLY A 365 19.61 33.37 -11.55
C GLY A 365 20.21 33.29 -10.14
N LEU A 366 19.98 32.19 -9.43
CA LEU A 366 20.47 31.91 -8.08
C LEU A 366 21.57 30.86 -8.09
N GLU A 367 22.35 30.78 -7.01
CA GLU A 367 23.35 29.73 -6.81
C GLU A 367 22.70 28.33 -6.67
N PRO A 368 23.36 27.26 -7.14
CA PRO A 368 22.87 25.90 -6.94
C PRO A 368 22.95 25.51 -5.47
N PHE A 369 21.93 24.78 -4.99
CA PHE A 369 21.73 24.47 -3.57
C PHE A 369 22.27 23.09 -3.18
N TYR A 370 21.94 22.04 -3.93
CA TYR A 370 22.29 20.66 -3.53
C TYR A 370 23.69 20.26 -3.98
N ARG A 371 24.05 20.55 -5.23
CA ARG A 371 25.31 20.15 -5.89
C ARG A 371 25.58 18.64 -5.81
N ALA A 372 24.51 17.85 -5.69
CA ALA A 372 24.57 16.41 -5.50
C ALA A 372 24.91 15.68 -6.81
N ARG A 373 25.85 14.73 -6.73
CA ARG A 373 26.26 13.84 -7.83
C ARG A 373 25.94 12.39 -7.52
N GLU A 374 25.97 12.02 -6.25
CA GLU A 374 25.64 10.69 -5.77
C GLU A 374 24.64 10.75 -4.60
N PRO A 375 23.94 9.63 -4.30
CA PRO A 375 22.95 9.62 -3.23
C PRO A 375 23.51 10.07 -1.86
N LEU A 376 24.77 9.75 -1.55
CA LEU A 376 25.40 10.14 -0.29
C LEU A 376 25.50 11.66 -0.09
N ASP A 377 25.57 12.45 -1.15
CA ASP A 377 25.55 13.92 -1.07
C ASP A 377 24.22 14.45 -0.50
N LEU A 378 23.14 13.67 -0.63
CA LEU A 378 21.81 14.04 -0.14
C LEU A 378 21.61 13.73 1.35
N VAL A 379 22.51 12.96 1.97
CA VAL A 379 22.44 12.64 3.40
C VAL A 379 22.52 13.93 4.22
N GLY A 380 21.51 14.17 5.06
CA GLY A 380 21.33 15.39 5.84
C GLY A 380 20.39 16.42 5.23
N HIS A 381 20.03 16.28 3.95
CA HIS A 381 19.03 17.14 3.34
C HIS A 381 17.62 16.79 3.79
N LEU A 382 16.74 17.79 3.72
CA LEU A 382 15.38 17.68 4.20
C LEU A 382 14.44 17.18 3.10
N LEU A 383 13.63 16.19 3.48
CA LEU A 383 12.55 15.62 2.69
C LEU A 383 11.21 16.02 3.29
N MET A 384 10.19 15.99 2.46
CA MET A 384 8.81 16.05 2.90
C MET A 384 8.17 14.70 2.64
N GLY A 385 7.80 14.01 3.71
CA GLY A 385 6.96 12.81 3.64
C GLY A 385 5.50 13.22 3.61
N LEU A 386 4.73 12.65 2.70
CA LEU A 386 3.31 12.91 2.57
C LEU A 386 2.61 11.59 2.32
N ALA A 387 1.70 11.23 3.23
CA ALA A 387 0.86 10.07 2.99
C ALA A 387 -0.17 10.39 1.91
N PRO A 388 -0.50 9.41 1.04
CA PRO A 388 -1.73 9.42 0.28
C PRO A 388 -2.89 9.81 1.19
N HIS A 389 -3.86 10.52 0.63
CA HIS A 389 -5.06 10.92 1.38
C HIS A 389 -4.84 12.01 2.44
N THR A 390 -3.64 12.58 2.53
CA THR A 390 -3.39 13.70 3.45
C THR A 390 -2.98 14.96 2.71
N SER A 391 -3.03 16.08 3.43
CA SER A 391 -2.60 17.39 2.93
C SER A 391 -1.61 18.09 3.87
N ALA A 392 -1.22 17.40 4.94
CA ALA A 392 -0.17 17.83 5.86
C ALA A 392 1.06 16.96 5.58
N GLY A 393 2.08 17.55 4.95
CA GLY A 393 3.38 16.90 4.84
C GLY A 393 4.09 16.93 6.20
N VAL A 394 4.92 15.95 6.46
CA VAL A 394 5.78 15.88 7.64
C VAL A 394 7.22 16.05 7.19
N LEU A 395 7.93 16.98 7.81
CA LEU A 395 9.34 17.22 7.55
C LEU A 395 10.16 16.04 8.06
N ALA A 396 11.06 15.54 7.22
CA ALA A 396 12.02 14.50 7.55
C ALA A 396 13.42 14.90 7.10
N ARG A 397 14.43 14.25 7.66
CA ARG A 397 15.82 14.34 7.23
C ARG A 397 16.26 12.99 6.70
N LEU A 398 16.88 12.99 5.52
CA LEU A 398 17.44 11.78 4.93
C LEU A 398 18.74 11.43 5.66
N ILE A 399 18.86 10.20 6.17
CA ILE A 399 20.09 9.79 6.88
C ILE A 399 20.83 8.61 6.24
N GLY A 400 20.23 7.94 5.25
CA GLY A 400 20.86 6.79 4.58
C GLY A 400 19.92 6.07 3.64
N PHE A 401 20.39 4.95 3.09
CA PHE A 401 19.69 4.20 2.04
C PHE A 401 19.51 2.74 2.42
N SER A 402 18.40 2.15 1.98
CA SER A 402 18.09 0.73 2.13
C SER A 402 18.21 0.01 0.80
N LYS A 403 18.80 -1.19 0.81
CA LYS A 403 18.84 -2.09 -0.37
C LYS A 403 17.46 -2.65 -0.68
N ALA A 404 16.60 -2.80 0.34
CA ALA A 404 15.21 -3.19 0.15
C ALA A 404 14.38 -2.04 -0.44
N ALA A 405 13.40 -2.38 -1.29
CA ALA A 405 12.50 -1.46 -1.98
C ALA A 405 11.40 -0.87 -1.07
N VAL A 406 11.81 -0.29 0.05
CA VAL A 406 10.97 0.23 1.15
C VAL A 406 11.57 1.51 1.73
N GLY A 407 10.74 2.32 2.37
CA GLY A 407 11.17 3.46 3.18
C GLY A 407 11.12 3.10 4.67
N TYR A 408 12.25 3.14 5.36
CA TYR A 408 12.28 2.97 6.81
C TYR A 408 12.20 4.32 7.50
N ALA A 409 11.38 4.38 8.55
CA ALA A 409 11.34 5.53 9.42
C ALA A 409 10.86 5.12 10.81
N HIS A 410 11.09 6.01 11.77
CA HIS A 410 10.54 5.85 13.10
C HIS A 410 9.01 5.70 13.06
N PRO A 411 8.38 4.82 13.87
CA PRO A 411 6.93 4.66 13.93
C PRO A 411 6.18 6.01 14.03
N PHE A 412 6.74 6.94 14.82
CA PHE A 412 6.18 8.28 15.00
C PHE A 412 6.05 9.07 13.69
N PHE A 413 7.03 8.96 12.80
CA PHE A 413 6.96 9.60 11.49
C PHE A 413 5.80 9.04 10.69
N HIS A 414 5.68 7.71 10.62
CA HIS A 414 4.61 7.02 9.91
C HIS A 414 3.22 7.38 10.46
N ALA A 415 3.04 7.39 11.78
CA ALA A 415 1.77 7.78 12.39
C ALA A 415 1.44 9.27 12.21
N ALA A 416 2.44 10.18 12.25
CA ALA A 416 2.21 11.62 12.09
C ALA A 416 1.57 11.96 10.72
N LYS A 417 1.78 11.10 9.71
CA LYS A 417 1.27 11.29 8.35
C LYS A 417 -0.16 10.76 8.13
N ARG A 418 -0.81 10.05 9.08
CA ARG A 418 -2.09 9.33 8.86
C ARG A 418 -3.31 10.05 9.46
N ARG A 419 -4.29 10.54 8.66
CA ARG A 419 -5.55 11.17 9.18
C ARG A 419 -6.75 11.10 8.20
N ASN A 420 -7.87 10.44 8.56
CA ASN A 420 -9.18 10.47 7.82
C ASN A 420 -10.40 10.15 8.73
N CYS A 421 -11.63 10.60 8.39
CA CYS A 421 -12.82 10.62 9.29
C CYS A 421 -14.22 10.48 8.65
N PHE A 422 -15.28 10.31 9.46
CA PHE A 422 -16.71 10.22 9.10
C PHE A 422 -17.50 11.53 9.28
N ALA A 423 -18.65 11.67 8.59
CA ALA A 423 -19.63 12.73 8.87
C ALA A 423 -20.27 12.56 10.25
N GLY A 424 -20.57 13.65 10.97
CA GLY A 424 -21.05 13.54 12.36
C GLY A 424 -22.44 12.93 12.55
N ASP A 425 -23.30 12.99 11.54
CA ASP A 425 -24.63 12.36 11.52
C ASP A 425 -24.59 10.87 11.18
N THR A 426 -23.41 10.32 10.83
CA THR A 426 -23.23 8.90 10.54
C THR A 426 -23.60 8.07 11.77
N GLY A 427 -24.67 7.27 11.66
CA GLY A 427 -25.10 6.34 12.68
C GLY A 427 -24.11 5.19 12.81
N ILE A 428 -23.60 5.00 14.03
CA ILE A 428 -22.79 3.85 14.41
C ILE A 428 -23.53 3.03 15.45
N THR A 429 -23.24 1.74 15.48
CA THR A 429 -23.84 0.82 16.45
C THR A 429 -22.74 0.33 17.37
N VAL A 430 -22.83 0.75 18.64
CA VAL A 430 -21.85 0.46 19.69
C VAL A 430 -22.48 -0.41 20.77
N PHE A 431 -21.69 -1.28 21.37
CA PHE A 431 -22.05 -2.14 22.49
C PHE A 431 -21.27 -1.68 23.73
N ASP A 432 -21.97 -1.33 24.80
CA ASP A 432 -21.38 -0.82 26.05
C ASP A 432 -21.04 -1.92 27.07
N GLY A 433 -21.12 -3.19 26.66
CA GLY A 433 -20.99 -4.36 27.54
C GLY A 433 -22.32 -4.90 28.08
N ARG A 434 -23.42 -4.14 27.96
CA ARG A 434 -24.76 -4.57 28.42
C ARG A 434 -25.81 -4.50 27.32
N ARG A 435 -25.78 -3.46 26.49
CA ARG A 435 -26.78 -3.24 25.43
C ARG A 435 -26.15 -2.67 24.17
N TRP A 436 -26.81 -2.96 23.05
CA TRP A 436 -26.54 -2.31 21.78
C TRP A 436 -27.24 -0.96 21.73
N ALA A 437 -26.50 0.07 21.35
CA ALA A 437 -27.02 1.41 21.13
C ALA A 437 -26.58 1.90 19.75
N SER A 438 -27.55 2.28 18.92
CA SER A 438 -27.30 2.99 17.67
C SER A 438 -27.44 4.49 17.91
N MET A 439 -26.42 5.25 17.51
CA MET A 439 -26.41 6.71 17.67
C MET A 439 -25.52 7.37 16.62
N PRO A 440 -25.72 8.67 16.32
CA PRO A 440 -24.78 9.41 15.48
C PRO A 440 -23.37 9.40 16.09
N ILE A 441 -22.34 9.25 15.26
CA ILE A 441 -20.94 9.23 15.68
C ILE A 441 -20.56 10.53 16.39
N ARG A 442 -21.10 11.69 15.98
CA ARG A 442 -20.92 12.95 16.71
C ARG A 442 -21.38 12.83 18.15
N LYS A 443 -22.58 12.29 18.36
CA LYS A 443 -23.16 12.12 19.69
C LYS A 443 -22.28 11.18 20.52
N PHE A 444 -21.92 10.04 19.95
CA PHE A 444 -21.04 9.07 20.60
C PHE A 444 -19.69 9.69 20.99
N VAL A 445 -19.02 10.34 20.04
CA VAL A 445 -17.69 10.94 20.25
C VAL A 445 -17.77 12.07 21.26
N VAL A 446 -18.79 12.94 21.23
CA VAL A 446 -18.94 14.08 22.15
C VAL A 446 -19.33 13.62 23.57
N GLU A 447 -20.27 12.69 23.71
CA GLU A 447 -20.73 12.19 25.02
C GLU A 447 -19.66 11.34 25.72
N ASN A 448 -18.87 10.63 24.94
CA ASN A 448 -17.76 9.81 25.42
C ASN A 448 -16.40 10.50 25.26
N PHE A 449 -16.42 11.79 24.88
CA PHE A 449 -15.25 12.65 24.91
C PHE A 449 -14.90 12.92 26.38
N ASP A 450 -13.68 12.61 26.77
CA ASP A 450 -13.20 12.99 28.09
C ASP A 450 -12.76 14.46 28.08
N VAL A 451 -13.64 15.34 28.58
CA VAL A 451 -13.39 16.78 28.68
C VAL A 451 -12.42 17.10 29.84
N SER A 452 -12.14 16.14 30.72
CA SER A 452 -11.15 16.31 31.79
C SER A 452 -9.70 16.06 31.33
N LYS A 453 -9.52 15.34 30.22
CA LYS A 453 -8.22 15.10 29.54
C LYS A 453 -8.32 15.24 28.01
N PRO A 454 -8.74 16.38 27.45
CA PRO A 454 -8.85 16.54 26.01
C PRO A 454 -7.47 16.81 25.40
N GLY A 455 -7.00 15.92 24.52
CA GLY A 455 -5.87 16.22 23.65
C GLY A 455 -6.31 17.15 22.52
N ILE A 456 -5.66 18.29 22.35
CA ILE A 456 -5.91 19.23 21.26
C ILE A 456 -4.63 19.39 20.46
N ASP A 457 -4.65 19.01 19.19
CA ASP A 457 -3.51 19.24 18.31
C ASP A 457 -3.46 20.69 17.80
N ARG A 458 -2.31 21.11 17.25
CA ARG A 458 -2.13 22.44 16.65
C ARG A 458 -3.02 22.75 15.43
N LEU A 459 -3.71 21.76 14.88
CA LEU A 459 -4.62 21.89 13.72
C LEU A 459 -6.09 22.04 14.17
N GLY A 460 -6.37 21.95 15.47
CA GLY A 460 -7.70 22.06 16.06
C GLY A 460 -8.48 20.74 16.13
N THR A 461 -7.79 19.59 16.08
CA THR A 461 -8.35 18.25 16.26
C THR A 461 -8.41 17.91 17.74
N TYR A 462 -9.54 17.38 18.20
CA TYR A 462 -9.75 16.97 19.59
C TYR A 462 -9.80 15.44 19.64
N TYR A 463 -9.04 14.76 20.49
CA TYR A 463 -9.16 13.31 20.70
C TYR A 463 -9.15 12.93 22.19
N SER A 464 -9.74 11.77 22.51
CA SER A 464 -9.72 11.18 23.86
C SER A 464 -9.94 9.67 23.79
N ASP A 465 -9.68 8.97 24.89
CA ASP A 465 -10.26 7.64 25.13
C ASP A 465 -11.78 7.77 25.28
N PRO A 466 -12.57 6.75 24.90
CA PRO A 466 -13.95 6.68 25.33
C PRO A 466 -14.01 6.51 26.85
N ARG A 467 -14.90 7.24 27.53
CA ARG A 467 -15.08 7.21 29.00
C ARG A 467 -15.26 5.80 29.62
N GLN A 468 -15.68 4.84 28.81
CA GLN A 468 -15.86 3.43 29.20
C GLN A 468 -15.61 2.53 27.98
N PRO A 469 -15.32 1.22 28.15
CA PRO A 469 -15.09 0.33 27.02
C PRO A 469 -16.35 0.17 26.17
N PHE A 470 -16.24 0.51 24.89
CA PHE A 470 -17.26 0.23 23.87
C PHE A 470 -16.72 -0.76 22.83
N PHE A 471 -17.62 -1.51 22.21
CA PHE A 471 -17.32 -2.46 21.14
C PHE A 471 -18.17 -2.17 19.92
N VAL A 472 -17.65 -2.44 18.74
CA VAL A 472 -18.37 -2.34 17.47
C VAL A 472 -18.31 -3.67 16.74
N ARG A 473 -19.31 -3.90 15.87
CA ARG A 473 -19.21 -4.98 14.87
C ARG A 473 -18.17 -4.56 13.85
N SER A 474 -17.09 -5.32 13.81
CA SER A 474 -16.00 -5.16 12.88
C SER A 474 -15.94 -6.37 11.97
N LEU A 475 -15.38 -6.18 10.80
CA LEU A 475 -15.47 -7.13 9.72
C LEU A 475 -14.08 -7.36 9.12
N ASP A 476 -13.70 -8.62 9.00
CA ASP A 476 -12.38 -9.01 8.49
C ASP A 476 -12.34 -9.04 6.94
N SER A 477 -11.18 -9.36 6.39
CA SER A 477 -11.00 -9.47 4.94
C SER A 477 -11.89 -10.53 4.27
N GLN A 478 -12.40 -11.53 5.00
CA GLN A 478 -13.26 -12.60 4.48
C GLN A 478 -14.75 -12.28 4.63
N GLY A 479 -15.09 -11.16 5.28
CA GLY A 479 -16.47 -10.75 5.55
C GLY A 479 -17.10 -11.41 6.78
N LEU A 480 -16.29 -11.99 7.67
CA LEU A 480 -16.77 -12.49 8.97
C LEU A 480 -16.86 -11.34 9.97
N ILE A 481 -17.97 -11.30 10.71
CA ILE A 481 -18.21 -10.29 11.75
C ILE A 481 -17.60 -10.77 13.07
N SER A 482 -16.86 -9.90 13.74
CA SER A 482 -16.42 -10.07 15.13
C SER A 482 -16.58 -8.77 15.91
N LEU A 483 -16.68 -8.88 17.24
CA LEU A 483 -16.74 -7.71 18.11
C LEU A 483 -15.34 -7.20 18.40
N LYS A 484 -15.08 -5.94 18.09
CA LYS A 484 -13.80 -5.28 18.34
C LYS A 484 -13.98 -4.03 19.19
N LYS A 485 -13.02 -3.80 20.10
CA LYS A 485 -13.05 -2.68 21.04
C LYS A 485 -12.79 -1.36 20.30
N VAL A 486 -13.51 -0.31 20.70
CA VAL A 486 -13.19 1.08 20.34
C VAL A 486 -12.08 1.57 21.27
N THR A 487 -10.93 1.92 20.71
CA THR A 487 -9.72 2.33 21.45
C THR A 487 -9.59 3.84 21.56
N SER A 488 -10.14 4.61 20.62
CA SER A 488 -10.02 6.06 20.58
C SER A 488 -11.21 6.71 19.89
N VAL A 489 -11.52 7.96 20.26
CA VAL A 489 -12.45 8.84 19.54
C VAL A 489 -11.76 10.16 19.21
N SER A 490 -12.02 10.70 18.02
CA SER A 490 -11.40 11.95 17.55
C SER A 490 -12.36 12.83 16.74
N VAL A 491 -12.13 14.14 16.79
CA VAL A 491 -12.93 15.21 16.16
C VAL A 491 -12.00 16.08 15.34
N HIS A 492 -12.21 16.13 14.03
CA HIS A 492 -11.36 16.81 13.06
C HIS A 492 -12.15 17.89 12.33
N ARG A 493 -11.47 18.83 11.68
CA ARG A 493 -12.13 19.83 10.84
C ARG A 493 -12.66 19.19 9.56
N ALA A 494 -13.93 19.44 9.23
CA ALA A 494 -14.57 18.88 8.05
C ALA A 494 -14.00 19.49 6.75
N PRO A 495 -13.79 18.68 5.70
CA PRO A 495 -13.60 19.23 4.36
C PRO A 495 -14.91 19.88 3.89
N ALA A 496 -14.84 20.79 2.92
CA ALA A 496 -16.03 21.50 2.43
C ALA A 496 -17.12 20.56 1.84
N HIS A 497 -16.75 19.34 1.44
CA HIS A 497 -17.66 18.40 0.80
C HIS A 497 -17.35 16.94 1.18
N LEU A 498 -18.41 16.13 1.25
CA LEU A 498 -18.38 14.70 1.53
C LEU A 498 -18.91 13.92 0.32
N ILE A 499 -18.55 12.65 0.20
CA ILE A 499 -19.15 11.73 -0.77
C ILE A 499 -20.25 10.95 -0.08
N ARG A 500 -21.46 11.10 -0.60
CA ARG A 500 -22.65 10.39 -0.19
C ARG A 500 -22.88 9.20 -1.13
N PHE A 501 -22.85 8.01 -0.58
CA PHE A 501 -23.22 6.77 -1.26
C PHE A 501 -24.64 6.39 -0.89
N VAL A 502 -25.40 5.91 -1.87
CA VAL A 502 -26.68 5.24 -1.68
C VAL A 502 -26.56 3.83 -2.24
N THR A 503 -26.94 2.84 -1.46
CA THR A 503 -26.96 1.43 -1.87
C THR A 503 -28.34 1.02 -2.38
N ARG A 504 -28.43 -0.10 -3.08
CA ARG A 504 -29.70 -0.63 -3.63
C ARG A 504 -30.71 -0.95 -2.53
N ARG A 505 -30.27 -1.39 -1.35
CA ARG A 505 -31.15 -1.65 -0.20
C ARG A 505 -31.43 -0.40 0.64
N GLY A 506 -31.03 0.78 0.17
CA GLY A 506 -31.40 2.07 0.76
C GLY A 506 -30.49 2.53 1.90
N LYS A 507 -29.32 1.91 2.13
CA LYS A 507 -28.33 2.42 3.08
C LYS A 507 -27.66 3.65 2.49
N VAL A 508 -27.40 4.64 3.34
CA VAL A 508 -26.78 5.92 2.93
C VAL A 508 -25.60 6.20 3.83
N LEU A 509 -24.41 6.37 3.24
CA LEU A 509 -23.20 6.70 3.98
C LEU A 509 -22.55 7.94 3.37
N SER A 510 -22.28 8.94 4.22
CA SER A 510 -21.55 10.15 3.83
C SER A 510 -20.19 10.16 4.50
N VAL A 511 -19.14 10.15 3.71
CA VAL A 511 -17.76 10.06 4.21
C VAL A 511 -16.87 11.09 3.50
N THR A 512 -15.71 11.37 4.09
CA THR A 512 -14.72 12.17 3.37
C THR A 512 -14.32 11.45 2.07
N PRO A 513 -13.94 12.19 1.01
CA PRO A 513 -13.57 11.58 -0.27
C PRO A 513 -12.50 10.49 -0.19
N ASP A 514 -11.67 10.53 0.85
CA ASP A 514 -10.53 9.63 1.04
C ASP A 514 -10.78 8.51 2.05
N HIS A 515 -11.99 8.42 2.58
CA HIS A 515 -12.37 7.37 3.51
C HIS A 515 -12.19 5.98 2.90
N ALA A 516 -11.65 5.04 3.68
CA ALA A 516 -11.45 3.65 3.25
C ALA A 516 -12.80 2.93 3.16
N MET A 517 -13.25 2.67 1.94
CA MET A 517 -14.45 1.89 1.66
C MET A 517 -14.06 0.44 1.42
N LEU A 518 -14.85 -0.50 1.95
CA LEU A 518 -14.70 -1.91 1.64
C LEU A 518 -15.55 -2.22 0.41
N VAL A 519 -14.95 -2.86 -0.59
CA VAL A 519 -15.65 -3.34 -1.77
C VAL A 519 -15.36 -4.82 -1.95
N TRP A 520 -16.41 -5.60 -2.21
CA TRP A 520 -16.33 -7.00 -2.54
C TRP A 520 -15.55 -7.17 -3.85
N ASP A 521 -14.35 -7.72 -3.72
CA ASP A 521 -13.54 -8.15 -4.85
C ASP A 521 -13.40 -9.66 -4.74
N THR A 522 -13.96 -10.35 -5.73
CA THR A 522 -13.79 -11.81 -5.89
C THR A 522 -14.10 -12.71 -4.68
N GLY A 523 -14.71 -12.25 -3.58
CA GLY A 523 -15.07 -13.09 -2.42
C GLY A 523 -14.31 -12.77 -1.13
N TYR A 524 -13.41 -11.78 -1.19
CA TYR A 524 -12.86 -11.10 -0.05
C TYR A 524 -13.18 -9.60 -0.17
N LEU A 525 -12.86 -8.84 0.87
CA LEU A 525 -13.11 -7.41 0.91
C LEU A 525 -11.81 -6.64 0.70
N ARG A 526 -11.80 -5.86 -0.37
CA ARG A 526 -10.69 -4.96 -0.71
C ARG A 526 -11.00 -3.57 -0.16
N LYS A 527 -10.03 -2.96 0.52
CA LYS A 527 -10.09 -1.53 0.89
C LYS A 527 -9.77 -0.68 -0.36
N ILE A 528 -10.65 0.24 -0.72
CA ILE A 528 -10.44 1.27 -1.76
C ILE A 528 -10.89 2.63 -1.26
N ARG A 529 -10.48 3.73 -1.90
CA ARG A 529 -10.98 5.06 -1.51
C ARG A 529 -12.46 5.25 -1.83
N ALA A 530 -13.17 6.01 -1.03
CA ALA A 530 -14.50 6.54 -1.37
C ALA A 530 -14.51 7.25 -2.76
N LEU A 531 -13.45 7.98 -3.12
CA LEU A 531 -13.36 8.62 -4.44
C LEU A 531 -13.29 7.60 -5.60
N GLU A 532 -12.76 6.41 -5.34
CA GLU A 532 -12.57 5.33 -6.31
C GLU A 532 -13.78 4.42 -6.43
N VAL A 533 -14.65 4.38 -5.41
CA VAL A 533 -15.92 3.65 -5.45
C VAL A 533 -16.79 4.19 -6.60
N LYS A 534 -17.28 3.27 -7.42
CA LYS A 534 -18.14 3.54 -8.58
C LYS A 534 -19.56 3.04 -8.32
N ILE A 535 -20.51 3.63 -9.04
CA ILE A 535 -21.86 3.07 -9.15
C ILE A 535 -21.73 1.68 -9.77
N GLY A 536 -22.34 0.68 -9.13
CA GLY A 536 -22.22 -0.73 -9.47
C GLY A 536 -21.20 -1.52 -8.63
N ASP A 537 -20.32 -0.85 -7.87
CA ASP A 537 -19.46 -1.54 -6.92
C ASP A 537 -20.28 -2.12 -5.77
N ARG A 538 -19.86 -3.28 -5.26
CA ARG A 538 -20.56 -4.01 -4.21
C ARG A 538 -19.90 -3.79 -2.87
N VAL A 539 -20.59 -3.18 -1.92
CA VAL A 539 -20.09 -2.94 -0.56
C VAL A 539 -20.71 -3.94 0.43
N PRO A 540 -20.00 -4.32 1.50
CA PRO A 540 -20.57 -5.09 2.60
C PRO A 540 -21.52 -4.22 3.41
N THR A 541 -22.78 -4.66 3.55
CA THR A 541 -23.79 -4.01 4.38
C THR A 541 -24.33 -4.96 5.44
N GLU A 542 -24.72 -4.39 6.56
CA GLU A 542 -25.33 -5.12 7.67
C GLU A 542 -26.86 -5.15 7.50
N GLU A 543 -27.42 -6.35 7.42
CA GLU A 543 -28.87 -6.60 7.40
C GLU A 543 -29.22 -7.72 8.37
N GLY A 544 -30.04 -7.43 9.38
CA GLY A 544 -30.51 -8.44 10.33
C GLY A 544 -29.39 -9.18 11.09
N GLY A 545 -28.21 -8.57 11.23
CA GLY A 545 -27.02 -9.18 11.85
C GLY A 545 -26.12 -9.95 10.87
N PHE A 546 -26.40 -9.92 9.57
CA PHE A 546 -25.62 -10.62 8.54
C PHE A 546 -24.90 -9.67 7.56
N VAL A 547 -23.77 -10.21 7.10
CA VAL A 547 -23.02 -10.04 5.84
C VAL A 547 -23.79 -9.95 4.52
N VAL A 548 -24.29 -8.80 4.06
CA VAL A 548 -24.90 -8.73 2.71
C VAL A 548 -24.03 -7.94 1.73
N SER A 549 -23.85 -8.47 0.52
CA SER A 549 -23.25 -7.72 -0.59
C SER A 549 -24.30 -6.84 -1.24
N ASP A 550 -24.19 -5.52 -1.08
CA ASP A 550 -25.13 -4.55 -1.64
C ASP A 550 -24.46 -3.62 -2.66
N GLU A 551 -25.21 -3.22 -3.68
CA GLU A 551 -24.67 -2.47 -4.82
C GLU A 551 -24.84 -0.96 -4.61
N ILE A 552 -23.79 -0.18 -4.88
CA ILE A 552 -23.87 1.29 -4.90
C ILE A 552 -24.70 1.74 -6.11
N THR A 553 -25.87 2.35 -5.87
CA THR A 553 -26.79 2.84 -6.90
C THR A 553 -26.62 4.33 -7.19
N ALA A 554 -26.21 5.11 -6.19
CA ALA A 554 -25.90 6.52 -6.36
C ALA A 554 -24.63 6.91 -5.63
N ARG A 555 -23.87 7.81 -6.24
CA ARG A 555 -22.70 8.47 -5.68
C ARG A 555 -22.84 9.96 -5.94
N GLU A 556 -23.08 10.70 -4.88
CA GLU A 556 -23.28 12.14 -4.92
C GLU A 556 -22.23 12.82 -4.08
N THR A 557 -21.82 14.02 -4.46
CA THR A 557 -20.92 14.80 -3.60
C THR A 557 -21.72 15.91 -2.96
N VAL A 558 -21.87 15.84 -1.64
CA VAL A 558 -22.69 16.74 -0.82
C VAL A 558 -21.83 17.74 -0.08
N GLN A 559 -22.36 18.91 0.25
CA GLN A 559 -21.67 19.87 1.09
C GLN A 559 -21.59 19.33 2.52
N ALA A 560 -20.44 19.49 3.18
CA ALA A 560 -20.36 19.23 4.61
C ALA A 560 -21.21 20.29 5.33
N LEU A 561 -22.28 19.84 5.97
CA LEU A 561 -23.20 20.72 6.71
C LEU A 561 -22.59 21.20 8.02
N ASP A 562 -21.59 20.47 8.52
CA ASP A 562 -20.86 20.75 9.75
C ASP A 562 -19.41 21.12 9.47
N ASP A 563 -18.83 21.90 10.37
CA ASP A 563 -17.41 22.30 10.36
C ASP A 563 -16.48 21.19 10.88
N ARG A 564 -17.04 20.09 11.41
CA ARG A 564 -16.31 18.97 12.03
C ARG A 564 -16.76 17.60 11.52
N VAL A 565 -15.79 16.70 11.36
CA VAL A 565 -15.92 15.26 11.08
C VAL A 565 -15.34 14.45 12.24
N TYR A 566 -15.78 13.22 12.42
CA TYR A 566 -15.53 12.42 13.61
C TYR A 566 -14.95 11.07 13.22
N CYS A 567 -14.03 10.53 14.00
CA CYS A 567 -13.48 9.20 13.76
C CYS A 567 -13.42 8.42 15.08
N LEU A 568 -13.40 7.10 14.95
CA LEU A 568 -13.17 6.20 16.08
C LEU A 568 -12.23 5.09 15.62
N THR A 569 -11.29 4.72 16.49
CA THR A 569 -10.31 3.66 16.23
C THR A 569 -10.84 2.35 16.81
N VAL A 570 -10.82 1.30 16.01
CA VAL A 570 -11.32 -0.05 16.26
C VAL A 570 -10.14 -1.02 16.21
N ALA A 571 -10.00 -1.85 17.24
CA ALA A 571 -8.90 -2.80 17.32
C ALA A 571 -8.94 -3.89 16.23
N GLU A 572 -7.75 -4.38 15.85
CA GLU A 572 -7.46 -5.59 15.04
C GLU A 572 -7.92 -5.59 13.58
N ASN A 573 -9.22 -5.45 13.31
CA ASN A 573 -9.77 -5.55 11.95
C ASN A 573 -9.80 -4.22 11.23
N HIS A 574 -9.68 -3.12 11.98
CA HIS A 574 -9.60 -1.78 11.42
C HIS A 574 -10.82 -1.44 10.54
N THR A 575 -12.03 -1.88 10.93
CA THR A 575 -13.29 -1.66 10.20
C THR A 575 -14.48 -1.51 11.17
N LEU A 576 -15.55 -0.84 10.72
CA LEU A 576 -16.82 -0.74 11.44
C LEU A 576 -18.02 -0.63 10.50
N ALA A 577 -19.21 -0.92 11.02
CA ALA A 577 -20.48 -0.60 10.38
C ALA A 577 -20.87 0.86 10.61
N ALA A 578 -20.94 1.64 9.53
CA ALA A 578 -21.35 3.04 9.50
C ALA A 578 -22.61 3.19 8.63
N ASN A 579 -23.73 3.60 9.22
CA ASN A 579 -25.07 3.56 8.60
C ASN A 579 -25.41 2.19 7.98
N GLY A 580 -24.93 1.12 8.60
CA GLY A 580 -25.11 -0.25 8.12
C GLY A 580 -24.26 -0.61 6.90
N ILE A 581 -23.24 0.18 6.54
CA ILE A 581 -22.22 -0.18 5.53
C ILE A 581 -20.91 -0.42 6.26
N PHE A 582 -20.28 -1.59 6.08
CA PHE A 582 -18.95 -1.84 6.62
C PHE A 582 -17.90 -1.10 5.80
N CYS A 583 -17.04 -0.35 6.48
CA CYS A 583 -15.98 0.45 5.90
C CYS A 583 -14.74 0.38 6.79
N GLY A 584 -13.58 0.70 6.21
CA GLY A 584 -12.31 0.70 6.94
C GLY A 584 -12.18 1.93 7.84
N GLN A 585 -11.51 1.76 8.97
CA GLN A 585 -10.74 2.85 9.54
C GLN A 585 -9.48 3.07 8.69
N CYS A 586 -8.81 4.18 8.94
CA CYS A 586 -7.98 4.80 7.93
C CYS A 586 -6.49 4.59 8.17
N ASP A 587 -5.92 3.59 7.48
CA ASP A 587 -4.50 3.24 7.53
C ASP A 587 -3.88 3.43 6.14
N GLY A 588 -2.76 4.16 6.05
CA GLY A 588 -1.96 4.32 4.84
C GLY A 588 -0.61 3.60 4.99
N ASP A 589 -0.33 2.65 4.09
CA ASP A 589 0.87 1.78 4.10
C ASP A 589 1.88 2.11 2.97
N GLU A 590 1.60 3.17 2.20
CA GLU A 590 2.53 3.70 1.19
C GLU A 590 2.61 5.20 1.38
N ASP A 591 3.82 5.76 1.38
CA ASP A 591 4.02 7.19 1.47
C ASP A 591 4.83 7.72 0.30
N CYS A 592 4.57 8.99 -0.03
CA CYS A 592 5.36 9.69 -1.02
C CYS A 592 6.38 10.61 -0.35
N VAL A 593 7.59 10.60 -0.88
CA VAL A 593 8.66 11.53 -0.50
C VAL A 593 8.96 12.49 -1.64
N MET A 594 9.34 13.71 -1.28
CA MET A 594 9.84 14.72 -2.20
C MET A 594 10.92 15.56 -1.51
N LEU A 595 11.86 16.12 -2.28
CA LEU A 595 12.82 17.10 -1.75
C LEU A 595 12.05 18.32 -1.24
N LEU A 596 12.43 18.82 -0.05
CA LEU A 596 11.75 19.98 0.54
C LEU A 596 11.76 21.19 -0.41
N LEU A 597 12.90 21.48 -1.03
CA LEU A 597 13.03 22.64 -1.91
C LEU A 597 12.21 22.52 -3.20
N ASP A 598 11.99 21.30 -3.71
CA ASP A 598 11.07 21.06 -4.84
C ASP A 598 9.63 21.40 -4.42
N GLY A 599 9.22 20.90 -3.25
CA GLY A 599 7.93 21.22 -2.64
C GLY A 599 7.72 22.71 -2.36
N LEU A 600 8.77 23.50 -2.15
CA LEU A 600 8.66 24.95 -1.92
C LEU A 600 8.63 25.77 -3.21
N ILE A 601 9.44 25.40 -4.21
CA ILE A 601 9.60 26.19 -5.44
C ILE A 601 8.54 25.85 -6.50
N ASN A 602 8.17 24.58 -6.61
CA ASN A 602 7.37 24.10 -7.72
C ASN A 602 5.90 23.84 -7.37
N PHE A 603 5.60 23.67 -6.09
CA PHE A 603 4.22 23.57 -5.63
C PHE A 603 3.47 24.91 -5.82
N SER A 604 2.24 24.83 -6.32
CA SER A 604 1.31 25.95 -6.25
C SER A 604 -0.13 25.47 -6.10
N ARG A 605 -0.88 26.12 -5.20
CA ARG A 605 -2.33 25.89 -5.05
C ARG A 605 -3.10 26.17 -6.35
N ALA A 606 -2.57 27.03 -7.22
CA ALA A 606 -3.19 27.37 -8.49
C ALA A 606 -3.12 26.23 -9.54
N TYR A 607 -2.24 25.24 -9.34
CA TYR A 607 -2.19 24.03 -10.17
C TYR A 607 -3.18 22.95 -9.74
N LEU A 608 -3.70 23.03 -8.51
CA LEU A 608 -4.60 22.02 -7.97
C LEU A 608 -5.90 21.93 -8.80
N PRO A 609 -6.36 20.71 -9.12
CA PRO A 609 -7.58 20.50 -9.89
C PRO A 609 -8.80 21.20 -9.25
N GLU A 610 -9.64 21.79 -10.07
CA GLU A 610 -10.92 22.40 -9.66
C GLU A 610 -11.93 21.34 -9.18
N SER A 611 -11.77 20.09 -9.62
CA SER A 611 -12.61 18.95 -9.23
C SER A 611 -12.38 18.54 -7.77
N ARG A 612 -13.46 18.23 -7.05
CA ARG A 612 -13.44 17.79 -5.64
C ARG A 612 -12.51 16.59 -5.42
N GLY A 613 -11.64 16.68 -4.41
CA GLY A 613 -10.55 15.73 -4.14
C GLY A 613 -9.20 16.12 -4.78
N GLY A 614 -9.13 17.21 -5.55
CA GLY A 614 -7.91 17.69 -6.19
C GLY A 614 -6.87 18.30 -5.23
N THR A 615 -7.29 18.74 -4.05
CA THR A 615 -6.41 19.34 -3.01
C THR A 615 -5.84 18.31 -2.04
N MET A 616 -6.37 17.09 -2.08
CA MET A 616 -5.88 15.97 -1.28
C MET A 616 -4.65 15.41 -1.95
N ASP A 617 -3.73 14.84 -1.17
CA ASP A 617 -2.46 14.35 -1.69
C ASP A 617 -1.62 15.51 -2.24
N ALA A 618 -1.64 16.67 -1.56
CA ALA A 618 -0.84 17.84 -1.87
C ALA A 618 -0.39 18.50 -0.56
N PRO A 619 0.86 18.96 -0.44
CA PRO A 619 1.39 19.49 0.81
C PRO A 619 0.88 20.91 1.08
N LEU A 620 -0.35 21.04 1.58
CA LEU A 620 -0.97 22.33 1.90
C LEU A 620 -0.41 22.95 3.18
N VAL A 621 0.06 22.10 4.10
CA VAL A 621 0.67 22.43 5.38
C VAL A 621 1.88 21.52 5.58
N LEU A 622 2.90 22.01 6.29
CA LEU A 622 4.10 21.25 6.63
C LEU A 622 4.27 21.20 8.15
N THR A 623 4.25 20.00 8.72
CA THR A 623 4.57 19.72 10.12
C THR A 623 6.08 19.63 10.28
N THR A 624 6.67 20.53 11.07
CA THR A 624 8.13 20.63 11.23
C THR A 624 8.68 19.84 12.41
N ARG A 625 7.84 19.51 13.39
CA ARG A 625 8.20 18.76 14.60
C ARG A 625 7.13 17.73 14.92
N ILE A 626 7.54 16.55 15.35
CA ILE A 626 6.63 15.49 15.79
C ILE A 626 6.60 15.49 17.32
N ASP A 627 5.39 15.51 17.88
CA ASP A 627 5.13 15.30 19.30
C ASP A 627 4.45 13.92 19.47
N PRO A 628 5.08 12.95 20.16
CA PRO A 628 4.50 11.63 20.39
C PRO A 628 3.12 11.65 21.06
N ALA A 629 2.81 12.69 21.84
CA ALA A 629 1.49 12.83 22.44
C ALA A 629 0.40 13.13 21.39
N GLU A 630 0.74 13.79 20.28
CA GLU A 630 -0.20 14.29 19.26
C GLU A 630 -0.38 13.36 18.03
N ILE A 631 0.35 12.26 17.98
CA ILE A 631 0.28 11.27 16.89
C ILE A 631 -0.71 10.14 17.20
N ASP A 632 -0.87 9.22 16.25
CA ASP A 632 -1.76 8.07 16.41
C ASP A 632 -1.37 7.18 17.60
N LYS A 633 -2.38 6.68 18.33
CA LYS A 633 -2.20 5.85 19.53
C LYS A 633 -1.57 4.49 19.24
N GLU A 634 -1.60 4.02 17.99
CA GLU A 634 -0.90 2.80 17.59
C GLU A 634 0.60 2.88 17.95
N CYS A 635 1.22 4.05 17.76
CA CYS A 635 2.61 4.29 18.13
C CYS A 635 2.87 4.29 19.63
N LEU A 636 1.84 4.53 20.44
CA LEU A 636 1.95 4.51 21.91
C LEU A 636 2.02 3.08 22.46
N ASN A 637 1.59 2.09 21.66
CA ASN A 637 1.64 0.67 22.02
C ASN A 637 2.93 -0.03 21.59
N VAL A 638 3.94 0.71 21.13
CA VAL A 638 5.25 0.13 20.82
C VAL A 638 5.95 -0.22 22.13
N ASP A 639 6.33 -1.49 22.26
CA ASP A 639 7.13 -2.00 23.35
C ASP A 639 8.59 -1.57 23.13
N VAL A 640 9.21 -0.98 24.16
CA VAL A 640 10.53 -0.33 24.07
C VAL A 640 11.58 -0.96 24.99
N GLY A 641 11.24 -2.10 25.62
CA GLY A 641 12.17 -2.90 26.42
C GLY A 641 13.12 -3.76 25.59
N ASP A 642 14.25 -4.12 26.17
CA ASP A 642 15.26 -5.03 25.59
C ASP A 642 14.90 -6.52 25.79
N HIS A 643 14.03 -6.85 26.75
CA HIS A 643 13.46 -8.17 26.94
C HIS A 643 12.10 -8.09 27.64
N TYR A 644 11.26 -9.10 27.46
CA TYR A 644 10.05 -9.25 28.27
C TYR A 644 10.38 -9.94 29.60
N PRO A 645 9.78 -9.52 30.72
CA PRO A 645 10.00 -10.16 32.01
C PRO A 645 9.25 -11.51 32.10
N LEU A 646 9.67 -12.36 33.04
CA LEU A 646 9.16 -13.73 33.20
C LEU A 646 7.63 -13.77 33.45
N GLU A 647 7.11 -12.76 34.13
CA GLU A 647 5.70 -12.56 34.45
C GLU A 647 4.84 -12.49 33.19
N VAL A 648 5.33 -11.86 32.12
CA VAL A 648 4.63 -11.78 30.83
C VAL A 648 4.53 -13.18 30.21
N TYR A 649 5.63 -13.93 30.16
CA TYR A 649 5.63 -15.30 29.62
C TYR A 649 4.71 -16.25 30.41
N ASN A 650 4.74 -16.18 31.74
CA ASN A 650 3.84 -16.98 32.60
C ASN A 650 2.38 -16.56 32.45
N GLY A 651 2.12 -15.25 32.29
CA GLY A 651 0.79 -14.73 31.99
C GLY A 651 0.25 -15.24 30.66
N CYS A 652 1.09 -15.31 29.62
CA CYS A 652 0.72 -15.88 28.32
C CYS A 652 0.36 -17.37 28.43
N LEU A 653 1.09 -18.16 29.23
CA LEU A 653 0.76 -19.57 29.48
C LEU A 653 -0.60 -19.73 30.18
N ALA A 654 -0.98 -18.77 31.03
CA ALA A 654 -2.28 -18.73 31.68
C ALA A 654 -3.39 -18.11 30.83
N TYR A 655 -3.10 -17.72 29.57
CA TYR A 655 -4.01 -16.97 28.70
C TYR A 655 -4.57 -15.70 29.37
N ALA A 656 -3.74 -15.01 30.16
CA ALA A 656 -4.10 -13.76 30.83
C ALA A 656 -4.47 -12.67 29.82
N ASN A 657 -5.32 -11.73 30.24
CA ASN A 657 -5.64 -10.59 29.37
C ASN A 657 -4.41 -9.69 29.23
N PRO A 658 -4.06 -9.20 28.02
CA PRO A 658 -2.90 -8.32 27.83
C PRO A 658 -2.90 -7.09 28.75
N LYS A 659 -4.08 -6.57 29.13
CA LYS A 659 -4.19 -5.43 30.04
C LYS A 659 -3.71 -5.72 31.46
N ASP A 660 -3.84 -6.97 31.91
CA ASP A 660 -3.38 -7.38 33.23
C ASP A 660 -1.84 -7.48 33.27
N LEU A 661 -1.22 -7.60 32.09
CA LEU A 661 0.23 -7.67 31.90
C LEU A 661 0.85 -6.30 31.55
N ASP A 662 0.01 -5.28 31.32
CA ASP A 662 0.43 -3.95 30.85
C ASP A 662 1.47 -3.30 31.76
N ALA A 663 1.35 -3.49 33.07
CA ALA A 663 2.25 -2.91 34.07
C ALA A 663 3.67 -3.48 34.02
N PHE A 664 3.88 -4.63 33.37
CA PHE A 664 5.18 -5.28 33.25
C PHE A 664 5.91 -4.94 31.95
N VAL A 665 5.21 -4.34 30.98
CA VAL A 665 5.77 -4.03 29.66
C VAL A 665 5.99 -2.53 29.55
N ASP A 666 7.24 -2.14 29.29
CA ASP A 666 7.58 -0.74 29.03
C ASP A 666 7.13 -0.35 27.62
N ARG A 667 6.12 0.53 27.56
CA ARG A 667 5.51 1.03 26.32
C ARG A 667 5.76 2.54 26.18
N VAL A 668 5.77 3.03 24.95
CA VAL A 668 5.86 4.47 24.66
C VAL A 668 4.84 5.30 25.44
N GLU A 669 3.61 4.79 25.60
CA GLU A 669 2.54 5.45 26.37
C GLU A 669 2.98 5.82 27.80
N HIS A 670 3.77 4.97 28.46
CA HIS A 670 4.22 5.18 29.84
C HIS A 670 5.34 6.21 29.96
N ARG A 671 5.99 6.55 28.83
CA ARG A 671 7.11 7.50 28.77
C ARG A 671 6.68 8.92 28.38
N LEU A 672 5.41 9.12 28.01
CA LEU A 672 4.88 10.42 27.57
C LEU A 672 5.10 11.53 28.61
N GLY A 673 5.42 12.73 28.12
CA GLY A 673 5.69 13.90 28.98
C GLY A 673 7.09 13.92 29.62
N THR A 674 7.91 12.90 29.38
CA THR A 674 9.32 12.85 29.77
C THR A 674 10.24 12.94 28.54
N PRO A 675 11.55 13.22 28.69
CA PRO A 675 12.50 13.14 27.57
C PRO A 675 12.52 11.77 26.90
N ALA A 676 12.35 10.69 27.66
CA ALA A 676 12.35 9.30 27.19
C ALA A 676 11.17 8.94 26.26
N GLN A 677 10.26 9.88 25.97
CA GLN A 677 9.18 9.69 24.99
C GLN A 677 9.71 9.59 23.54
N VAL A 678 10.91 10.10 23.27
CA VAL A 678 11.53 10.14 21.93
C VAL A 678 12.93 9.51 21.88
N GLU A 679 13.46 9.03 23.01
CA GLU A 679 14.82 8.48 23.14
C GLU A 679 14.89 7.35 24.17
N GLY A 680 15.94 6.54 24.10
CA GLY A 680 16.20 5.42 25.00
C GLY A 680 15.35 4.19 24.69
N PHE A 681 14.99 3.98 23.43
CA PHE A 681 14.27 2.78 23.01
C PHE A 681 15.21 1.59 22.94
N SER A 682 14.67 0.40 23.15
CA SER A 682 15.38 -0.87 22.95
C SER A 682 14.53 -1.80 22.09
N PHE A 683 15.05 -3.00 21.84
CA PHE A 683 14.38 -4.02 21.05
C PHE A 683 14.82 -5.40 21.57
N THR A 684 13.97 -6.41 21.38
CA THR A 684 14.22 -7.74 21.94
C THR A 684 15.05 -8.66 21.05
N HIS A 685 14.98 -8.48 19.72
CA HIS A 685 15.64 -9.38 18.76
C HIS A 685 16.53 -8.59 17.80
N PRO A 686 17.85 -8.84 17.77
CA PRO A 686 18.73 -8.25 16.78
C PRO A 686 18.50 -8.87 15.39
N THR A 687 18.73 -8.08 14.35
CA THR A 687 18.73 -8.53 12.96
C THR A 687 20.14 -8.51 12.39
N SER A 688 20.42 -9.41 11.44
CA SER A 688 21.71 -9.43 10.75
C SER A 688 21.88 -8.26 9.79
N ASP A 689 20.82 -7.83 9.10
CA ASP A 689 20.77 -6.64 8.23
C ASP A 689 19.29 -6.25 8.08
N ILE A 690 18.93 -4.97 8.14
CA ILE A 690 17.54 -4.49 7.93
C ILE A 690 16.99 -4.79 6.53
N SER A 691 17.86 -5.05 5.56
CA SER A 691 17.54 -5.47 4.20
C SER A 691 17.84 -6.96 3.95
N ALA A 692 18.08 -7.75 5.01
CA ALA A 692 18.31 -9.19 4.89
C ALA A 692 17.06 -9.87 4.30
N GLY A 693 17.21 -10.46 3.11
CA GLY A 693 16.15 -11.21 2.45
C GLY A 693 16.10 -10.96 0.94
N PRO A 694 15.11 -11.56 0.26
CA PRO A 694 14.91 -11.31 -1.16
C PRO A 694 14.45 -9.86 -1.39
N LEU A 695 15.33 -9.04 -1.99
CA LEU A 695 15.07 -7.61 -2.26
C LEU A 695 13.87 -7.37 -3.20
N GLU A 696 13.58 -8.34 -4.06
CA GLU A 696 12.46 -8.29 -4.97
C GLU A 696 11.63 -9.58 -4.86
N SER A 697 10.32 -9.39 -4.68
CA SER A 697 9.36 -10.48 -4.60
C SER A 697 9.28 -11.30 -5.90
N THR A 698 9.10 -12.62 -5.79
CA THR A 698 8.83 -13.45 -6.97
C THR A 698 7.59 -12.98 -7.72
N TYR A 699 6.60 -12.44 -7.02
CA TYR A 699 5.39 -11.88 -7.61
C TYR A 699 5.66 -10.75 -8.61
N THR A 700 6.66 -9.90 -8.37
CA THR A 700 7.01 -8.79 -9.28
C THR A 700 7.88 -9.24 -10.45
N LYS A 701 8.71 -10.28 -10.24
CA LYS A 701 9.56 -10.89 -11.28
C LYS A 701 8.75 -11.66 -12.32
N LEU A 702 7.72 -12.39 -11.88
CA LEU A 702 6.85 -13.15 -12.78
C LEU A 702 6.01 -12.20 -13.62
N GLY A 703 6.04 -12.40 -14.94
CA GLY A 703 5.43 -11.49 -15.90
C GLY A 703 3.95 -11.77 -16.08
N THR A 704 3.60 -13.05 -16.27
CA THR A 704 2.23 -13.44 -16.56
C THR A 704 1.48 -13.84 -15.29
N MET A 705 0.16 -13.72 -15.30
CA MET A 705 -0.65 -14.16 -14.16
C MET A 705 -0.66 -15.69 -14.03
N LEU A 706 -0.53 -16.42 -15.14
CA LEU A 706 -0.48 -17.88 -15.14
C LEU A 706 0.77 -18.38 -14.41
N GLU A 707 1.94 -17.83 -14.73
CA GLU A 707 3.19 -18.13 -13.99
C GLU A 707 3.05 -17.87 -12.48
N LYS A 708 2.41 -16.76 -12.11
CA LYS A 708 2.19 -16.41 -10.69
C LYS A 708 1.32 -17.43 -9.98
N LEU A 709 0.29 -17.91 -10.66
CA LEU A 709 -0.61 -18.91 -10.12
C LEU A 709 0.09 -20.27 -9.98
N GLU A 710 0.81 -20.70 -11.01
CA GLU A 710 1.56 -21.95 -10.97
C GLU A 710 2.56 -21.93 -9.81
N ALA A 711 3.28 -20.82 -9.62
CA ALA A 711 4.17 -20.64 -8.48
C ALA A 711 3.43 -20.63 -7.12
N GLU A 712 2.22 -20.05 -7.04
CA GLU A 712 1.38 -20.08 -5.83
C GLU A 712 0.96 -21.51 -5.47
N LEU A 713 0.50 -22.29 -6.44
CA LEU A 713 0.07 -23.68 -6.24
C LEU A 713 1.26 -24.62 -5.96
N GLU A 714 2.39 -24.43 -6.64
CA GLU A 714 3.62 -25.18 -6.37
C GLU A 714 4.11 -24.92 -4.94
N LEU A 715 4.05 -23.67 -4.47
CA LEU A 715 4.40 -23.32 -3.10
C LEU A 715 3.43 -23.94 -2.09
N ALA A 716 2.13 -23.90 -2.38
CA ALA A 716 1.12 -24.56 -1.54
C ALA A 716 1.42 -26.07 -1.41
N GLY A 717 1.85 -26.75 -2.48
CA GLY A 717 2.22 -28.17 -2.45
C GLY A 717 3.47 -28.50 -1.65
N LYS A 718 4.28 -27.50 -1.29
CA LYS A 718 5.47 -27.67 -0.45
C LYS A 718 5.20 -27.38 1.03
N ILE A 719 4.14 -26.65 1.36
CA ILE A 719 3.89 -26.17 2.73
C ILE A 719 2.87 -27.06 3.42
N ARG A 720 3.28 -27.75 4.48
CA ARG A 720 2.40 -28.63 5.29
C ARG A 720 1.17 -27.91 5.87
N ALA A 721 1.31 -26.63 6.21
CA ALA A 721 0.24 -25.82 6.79
C ALA A 721 -0.82 -25.34 5.77
N VAL A 722 -0.64 -25.60 4.48
CA VAL A 722 -1.52 -25.12 3.42
C VAL A 722 -2.17 -26.31 2.72
N ASP A 723 -3.50 -26.29 2.63
CA ASP A 723 -4.25 -27.23 1.81
C ASP A 723 -4.26 -26.76 0.34
N THR A 724 -3.54 -27.48 -0.52
CA THR A 724 -3.44 -27.18 -1.95
C THR A 724 -4.78 -27.21 -2.66
N ASP A 725 -5.65 -28.15 -2.29
CA ASP A 725 -6.93 -28.35 -2.97
C ASP A 725 -7.90 -27.22 -2.63
N ASP A 726 -7.92 -26.77 -1.36
CA ASP A 726 -8.68 -25.58 -0.94
C ASP A 726 -8.16 -24.31 -1.64
N VAL A 727 -6.84 -24.13 -1.75
CA VAL A 727 -6.26 -22.97 -2.47
C VAL A 727 -6.68 -22.98 -3.94
N ALA A 728 -6.55 -24.13 -4.61
CA ALA A 728 -6.95 -24.30 -6.01
C ALA A 728 -8.45 -23.98 -6.22
N GLU A 729 -9.32 -24.51 -5.36
CA GLU A 729 -10.76 -24.26 -5.44
C GLU A 729 -11.11 -22.79 -5.19
N ARG A 730 -10.45 -22.15 -4.22
CA ARG A 730 -10.62 -20.71 -3.95
C ARG A 730 -10.21 -19.89 -5.15
N VAL A 731 -9.07 -20.14 -5.76
CA VAL A 731 -8.63 -19.43 -6.98
C VAL A 731 -9.68 -19.52 -8.08
N LEU A 732 -10.19 -20.72 -8.35
CA LEU A 732 -11.21 -20.94 -9.38
C LEU A 732 -12.48 -20.11 -9.11
N ASN A 733 -13.02 -20.22 -7.90
CA ASN A 733 -14.29 -19.58 -7.53
C ASN A 733 -14.20 -18.06 -7.39
N THR A 734 -13.07 -17.57 -6.88
CA THR A 734 -12.87 -16.16 -6.63
C THR A 734 -12.43 -15.45 -7.91
N HIS A 735 -11.41 -15.94 -8.60
CA HIS A 735 -10.80 -15.23 -9.74
C HIS A 735 -11.31 -15.71 -11.10
N PHE A 736 -11.16 -17.00 -11.42
CA PHE A 736 -11.25 -17.43 -12.83
C PHE A 736 -12.68 -17.54 -13.32
N ILE A 737 -13.55 -18.23 -12.57
CA ILE A 737 -14.95 -18.37 -12.93
C ILE A 737 -15.63 -17.00 -13.06
N ARG A 738 -15.31 -16.06 -12.17
CA ARG A 738 -15.87 -14.70 -12.20
C ARG A 738 -15.38 -13.90 -13.41
N ASP A 739 -14.08 -13.96 -13.73
CA ASP A 739 -13.53 -13.24 -14.88
C ASP A 739 -14.03 -13.82 -16.22
N LEU A 740 -14.06 -15.15 -16.36
CA LEU A 740 -14.61 -15.84 -17.53
C LEU A 740 -16.08 -15.47 -17.76
N GLN A 741 -16.91 -15.55 -16.71
CA GLN A 741 -18.32 -15.13 -16.76
C GLN A 741 -18.48 -13.65 -17.05
N GLY A 742 -17.67 -12.79 -16.42
CA GLY A 742 -17.71 -11.34 -16.58
C GLY A 742 -17.36 -10.92 -18.00
N ASN A 743 -16.27 -11.46 -18.55
CA ASN A 743 -15.80 -11.16 -19.89
C ASN A 743 -16.74 -11.73 -20.97
N LEU A 744 -17.30 -12.93 -20.79
CA LEU A 744 -18.29 -13.49 -21.71
C LEU A 744 -19.57 -12.62 -21.74
N ASN A 745 -20.08 -12.22 -20.58
CA ASN A 745 -21.22 -11.32 -20.47
C ASN A 745 -20.91 -9.94 -21.08
N ALA A 746 -19.73 -9.39 -20.82
CA ALA A 746 -19.30 -8.11 -21.38
C ALA A 746 -19.18 -8.18 -22.90
N PHE A 747 -18.65 -9.29 -23.45
CA PHE A 747 -18.54 -9.53 -24.89
C PHE A 747 -19.90 -9.53 -25.57
N SER A 748 -20.91 -10.17 -24.98
CA SER A 748 -22.28 -10.19 -25.53
C SER A 748 -22.97 -8.81 -25.56
N LYS A 749 -22.62 -7.92 -24.62
CA LYS A 749 -23.23 -6.58 -24.45
C LYS A 749 -22.34 -5.44 -24.95
N GLN A 750 -21.23 -5.76 -25.61
CA GLN A 750 -20.19 -4.79 -25.88
C GLN A 750 -20.60 -3.69 -26.87
N LYS A 751 -19.89 -2.56 -26.79
CA LYS A 751 -19.93 -1.52 -27.82
C LYS A 751 -18.77 -1.75 -28.77
N VAL A 752 -18.82 -1.11 -29.93
CA VAL A 752 -17.69 -1.07 -30.86
C VAL A 752 -17.11 0.34 -30.90
N ARG A 753 -15.79 0.47 -31.06
CA ARG A 753 -15.11 1.77 -31.11
C ARG A 753 -14.31 1.94 -32.38
N CYS A 754 -14.29 3.16 -32.91
CA CYS A 754 -13.37 3.50 -33.98
C CYS A 754 -11.94 3.68 -33.45
N THR A 755 -10.95 3.10 -34.12
CA THR A 755 -9.53 3.23 -33.74
C THR A 755 -8.96 4.62 -33.98
N LYS A 756 -9.52 5.38 -34.94
CA LYS A 756 -9.03 6.69 -35.36
C LYS A 756 -9.64 7.85 -34.55
N CYS A 757 -10.97 7.91 -34.46
CA CYS A 757 -11.67 9.02 -33.79
C CYS A 757 -12.26 8.66 -32.42
N ASN A 758 -12.09 7.43 -31.94
CA ASN A 758 -12.67 6.93 -30.69
C ASN A 758 -14.19 7.04 -30.56
N ALA A 759 -14.92 7.29 -31.66
CA ALA A 759 -16.37 7.23 -31.67
C ALA A 759 -16.85 5.83 -31.26
N LYS A 760 -17.79 5.78 -30.31
CA LYS A 760 -18.35 4.54 -29.78
C LYS A 760 -19.74 4.33 -30.37
N TYR A 761 -19.99 3.13 -30.90
CA TYR A 761 -21.28 2.73 -31.43
C TYR A 761 -21.82 1.56 -30.62
N ARG A 762 -23.14 1.57 -30.37
CA ARG A 762 -23.80 0.46 -29.67
C ARG A 762 -23.80 -0.82 -30.51
N ARG A 763 -23.79 -0.71 -31.84
CA ARG A 763 -23.77 -1.82 -32.80
C ARG A 763 -22.77 -1.52 -33.89
N MET A 764 -22.26 -2.56 -34.54
CA MET A 764 -21.40 -2.41 -35.72
C MET A 764 -22.16 -1.65 -36.81
N PRO A 765 -21.62 -0.53 -37.34
CA PRO A 765 -22.19 0.09 -38.53
C PRO A 765 -22.22 -0.91 -39.68
N ILE A 766 -23.33 -0.99 -40.42
CA ILE A 766 -23.50 -1.95 -41.52
C ILE A 766 -22.39 -1.78 -42.58
N ALA A 767 -21.89 -0.55 -42.76
CA ALA A 767 -20.77 -0.26 -43.66
C ALA A 767 -19.41 -0.82 -43.20
N GLY A 768 -19.32 -1.43 -42.01
CA GLY A 768 -18.07 -1.95 -41.42
C GLY A 768 -17.04 -0.87 -41.07
N ARG A 769 -17.36 0.41 -41.27
CA ARG A 769 -16.48 1.57 -41.08
C ARG A 769 -17.14 2.62 -40.21
N CYS A 770 -16.32 3.45 -39.58
CA CYS A 770 -16.79 4.54 -38.73
C CYS A 770 -17.54 5.60 -39.56
N THR A 771 -18.77 5.91 -39.14
CA THR A 771 -19.61 6.91 -39.83
C THR A 771 -19.11 8.35 -39.68
N ARG A 772 -18.16 8.63 -38.78
CA ARG A 772 -17.58 9.97 -38.60
C ARG A 772 -16.30 10.20 -39.38
N CYS A 773 -15.43 9.20 -39.49
CA CYS A 773 -14.08 9.39 -40.03
C CYS A 773 -13.62 8.29 -41.01
N GLY A 774 -14.50 7.36 -41.38
CA GLY A 774 -14.19 6.23 -42.28
C GLY A 774 -13.20 5.18 -41.73
N GLY A 775 -12.75 5.32 -40.49
CA GLY A 775 -11.76 4.43 -39.87
C GLY A 775 -12.34 3.07 -39.46
N ASN A 776 -11.45 2.12 -39.19
CA ASN A 776 -11.84 0.77 -38.74
C ASN A 776 -12.54 0.82 -37.38
N VAL A 777 -13.55 -0.04 -37.21
CA VAL A 777 -14.34 -0.16 -35.99
C VAL A 777 -14.08 -1.54 -35.40
N ILE A 778 -13.63 -1.57 -34.15
CA ILE A 778 -13.26 -2.81 -33.46
C ILE A 778 -14.15 -3.03 -32.23
N PRO A 779 -14.41 -4.29 -31.85
CA PRO A 779 -15.02 -4.61 -30.56
C PRO A 779 -14.18 -4.07 -29.40
N THR A 780 -14.82 -3.76 -28.27
CA THR A 780 -14.11 -3.32 -27.05
C THR A 780 -13.56 -4.48 -26.23
N VAL A 781 -14.16 -5.66 -26.35
CA VAL A 781 -13.75 -6.91 -25.69
C VAL A 781 -13.41 -7.92 -26.79
N HIS A 782 -12.21 -8.49 -26.74
CA HIS A 782 -11.72 -9.43 -27.76
C HIS A 782 -11.87 -10.87 -27.26
N GLU A 783 -12.01 -11.83 -28.19
CA GLU A 783 -12.12 -13.25 -27.87
C GLU A 783 -11.00 -13.75 -26.93
N GLY A 784 -9.75 -13.35 -27.20
CA GLY A 784 -8.61 -13.74 -26.37
C GLY A 784 -8.72 -13.29 -24.90
N SER A 785 -9.46 -12.22 -24.62
CA SER A 785 -9.72 -11.81 -23.23
C SER A 785 -10.75 -12.71 -22.52
N VAL A 786 -11.65 -13.33 -23.28
CA VAL A 786 -12.64 -14.28 -22.75
C VAL A 786 -12.03 -15.67 -22.56
N LYS A 787 -11.17 -16.12 -23.49
CA LYS A 787 -10.52 -17.45 -23.42
C LYS A 787 -9.29 -17.52 -22.49
N LYS A 788 -8.85 -16.39 -21.92
CA LYS A 788 -7.56 -16.24 -21.22
C LYS A 788 -7.29 -17.29 -20.13
N TYR A 789 -8.30 -17.73 -19.39
CA TYR A 789 -8.16 -18.67 -18.25
C TYR A 789 -8.87 -20.01 -18.45
N LEU A 790 -9.32 -20.28 -19.67
CA LEU A 790 -10.14 -21.45 -19.96
C LEU A 790 -9.35 -22.75 -19.70
N ASP A 791 -8.18 -22.87 -20.30
CA ASP A 791 -7.36 -24.09 -20.25
C ASP A 791 -6.82 -24.31 -18.84
N VAL A 792 -6.34 -23.25 -18.19
CA VAL A 792 -5.84 -23.33 -16.81
C VAL A 792 -6.94 -23.72 -15.83
N SER A 793 -8.17 -23.24 -16.03
CA SER A 793 -9.31 -23.68 -15.19
C SER A 793 -9.60 -25.17 -15.35
N ARG A 794 -9.45 -25.72 -16.57
CA ARG A 794 -9.61 -27.15 -16.84
C ARG A 794 -8.50 -27.96 -16.18
N ASP A 795 -7.26 -27.49 -16.26
CA ASP A 795 -6.11 -28.20 -15.69
C ASP A 795 -6.16 -28.24 -14.16
N ILE A 796 -6.60 -27.15 -13.52
CA ILE A 796 -6.82 -27.15 -12.06
C ILE A 796 -7.88 -28.19 -11.66
N CYS A 797 -9.01 -28.25 -12.39
CA CYS A 797 -10.06 -29.24 -12.11
C CYS A 797 -9.62 -30.70 -12.32
N LYS A 798 -8.56 -30.95 -13.11
CA LYS A 798 -8.00 -32.29 -13.34
C LYS A 798 -6.98 -32.70 -12.29
N ASN A 799 -6.14 -31.76 -11.88
CA ASN A 799 -4.96 -32.04 -11.06
C ASN A 799 -5.21 -31.91 -9.55
N TYR A 800 -6.26 -31.19 -9.14
CA TYR A 800 -6.58 -30.92 -7.74
C TYR A 800 -7.97 -31.44 -7.37
N ALA A 801 -8.15 -31.81 -6.10
CA ALA A 801 -9.40 -32.36 -5.59
C ALA A 801 -10.44 -31.25 -5.30
N VAL A 802 -10.94 -30.61 -6.36
CA VAL A 802 -11.95 -29.56 -6.28
C VAL A 802 -13.37 -30.13 -6.12
N SER A 803 -14.27 -29.39 -5.46
CA SER A 803 -15.66 -29.83 -5.34
C SER A 803 -16.34 -30.07 -6.70
N GLU A 804 -17.22 -31.06 -6.74
CA GLU A 804 -17.94 -31.43 -7.96
C GLU A 804 -18.77 -30.27 -8.53
N TYR A 805 -19.31 -29.43 -7.65
CA TYR A 805 -20.02 -28.22 -8.06
C TYR A 805 -19.11 -27.24 -8.80
N THR A 806 -17.89 -27.00 -8.31
CA THR A 806 -16.92 -26.11 -8.95
C THR A 806 -16.48 -26.67 -10.31
N ARG A 807 -16.22 -27.98 -10.39
CA ARG A 807 -15.87 -28.67 -11.65
C ARG A 807 -16.96 -28.53 -12.70
N GLN A 808 -18.22 -28.82 -12.35
CA GLN A 808 -19.36 -28.64 -13.25
C GLN A 808 -19.53 -27.19 -13.72
N ARG A 809 -19.31 -26.20 -12.84
CA ARG A 809 -19.38 -24.78 -13.21
C ARG A 809 -18.34 -24.40 -14.26
N VAL A 810 -17.11 -24.90 -14.11
CA VAL A 810 -16.05 -24.67 -15.10
C VAL A 810 -16.43 -25.32 -16.43
N GLU A 811 -16.89 -26.57 -16.41
CA GLU A 811 -17.31 -27.29 -17.61
C GLU A 811 -18.43 -26.57 -18.38
N VAL A 812 -19.49 -26.14 -17.68
CA VAL A 812 -20.60 -25.39 -18.28
C VAL A 812 -20.11 -24.08 -18.90
N LEU A 813 -19.17 -23.38 -18.24
CA LEU A 813 -18.59 -22.15 -18.80
C LEU A 813 -17.74 -22.44 -20.03
N CYS A 814 -16.98 -23.52 -20.01
CA CYS A 814 -16.22 -23.93 -21.19
C CYS A 814 -17.15 -24.19 -22.36
N MET A 815 -18.23 -24.95 -22.15
CA MET A 815 -19.23 -25.22 -23.18
C MET A 815 -19.86 -23.92 -23.73
N GLN A 816 -20.16 -22.95 -22.86
CA GLN A 816 -20.72 -21.65 -23.29
C GLN A 816 -19.74 -20.83 -24.13
N ILE A 817 -18.46 -20.81 -23.74
CA ILE A 817 -17.41 -20.10 -24.47
C ILE A 817 -17.17 -20.78 -25.83
N GLU A 818 -17.05 -22.10 -25.86
CA GLU A 818 -16.87 -22.90 -27.08
C GLU A 818 -18.09 -22.77 -28.01
N SER A 819 -19.31 -22.77 -27.48
CA SER A 819 -20.52 -22.52 -28.27
C SER A 819 -20.58 -21.10 -28.85
N THR A 820 -19.96 -20.11 -28.20
CA THR A 820 -19.99 -18.71 -28.64
C THR A 820 -18.95 -18.42 -29.73
N PHE A 821 -17.75 -18.98 -29.59
CA PHE A 821 -16.61 -18.68 -30.46
C PHE A 821 -16.25 -19.81 -31.43
N GLY A 822 -16.80 -21.00 -31.24
CA GLY A 822 -16.35 -22.23 -31.90
C GLY A 822 -15.07 -22.78 -31.28
N GLU A 823 -14.76 -24.03 -31.64
CA GLU A 823 -13.44 -24.62 -31.40
C GLU A 823 -12.39 -23.93 -32.28
N ALA A 824 -11.14 -23.96 -31.84
CA ALA A 824 -10.04 -23.44 -32.65
C ALA A 824 -10.02 -24.18 -34.01
N PRO A 825 -9.81 -23.49 -35.14
CA PRO A 825 -9.78 -24.14 -36.44
C PRO A 825 -8.69 -25.22 -36.42
N VAL A 826 -9.10 -26.48 -36.48
CA VAL A 826 -8.17 -27.61 -36.60
C VAL A 826 -7.43 -27.44 -37.92
N ARG A 827 -6.14 -27.08 -37.84
CA ARG A 827 -5.28 -27.02 -39.02
C ARG A 827 -5.10 -28.46 -39.47
N GLN A 828 -5.78 -28.86 -40.53
CA GLN A 828 -5.60 -30.17 -41.14
C GLN A 828 -4.17 -30.23 -41.68
N LEU A 829 -3.28 -30.87 -40.93
CA LEU A 829 -1.92 -31.16 -41.36
C LEU A 829 -1.98 -32.27 -42.41
N GLY A 830 -1.26 -32.09 -43.51
CA GLY A 830 -1.14 -33.12 -44.53
C GLY A 830 -0.26 -34.26 -44.03
N LEU A 831 -0.37 -35.45 -44.62
CA LEU A 831 0.53 -36.57 -44.31
C LEU A 831 2.02 -36.21 -44.50
N ALA A 832 2.29 -35.23 -45.38
CA ALA A 832 3.62 -34.70 -45.66
C ALA A 832 4.18 -33.76 -44.57
N ASP A 833 3.34 -33.27 -43.65
CA ASP A 833 3.80 -32.48 -42.49
C ASP A 833 4.21 -33.38 -41.30
N PHE A 834 3.95 -34.70 -41.41
CA PHE A 834 4.30 -35.74 -40.43
C PHE A 834 5.46 -36.64 -40.87
N MET A 835 5.87 -36.57 -42.14
CA MET A 835 7.08 -37.21 -42.67
C MET A 835 8.23 -36.22 -42.63
#